data_AF-A0A5B9W410-F1
#
_entry.id   AF-A0A5B9W410-F1
#
_cell.length_a   1.000
_cell.length_b   1.000
_cell.length_c   1.000
_cell.angle_alpha   90.00
_cell.angle_beta   90.00
_cell.angle_gamma   90.00
#
_symmetry.space_group_name_H-M   'P 1'
#
loop_
_entity.id
_entity.type
_entity.pdbx_description
1 polymer ?
#
loop_
_entity_poly.entity_id
_entity_poly.type
_entity_poly.pdbx_seq_one_letter_code
_entity_poly.pdbx_strand_id
1 'polypeptide(L)'
;MFPSRFTLALLASWLPATSAAADDGLLLHYACNEGEGRIAADRSGHRLDAAVGGGWSASPSGKALSFDGQPGTFARVEVPPALRFGKGSWTFSAWLKPTSLSIEDRQNQRRIFSSGTYPDAYVGIDVMADGKLDTYTCYRDEHGRIVAAGGGTGPGMLAVGRWAHVAVVCDRRARRVALYVNGGAVSEAPLPSNFDGDFAKGGELTLGSGWHNYWGLMDEVRVHRRALSRAEVRAEFRELERTFGVVRSPAELAAEHREAALDALAAARASWAKGDLGAVRKACSALAAASDLPPSIRSYAHLRVAQSWAAERKPAEAAREYVAIAATAAYPEVHRMEARERVRELGRVAEGLPPRDPAATRTPPPRIDRFAAEVFVSPAGDDAAEGSRSSPAASLARARDLVRGLRARGTRGAIAVRVLPGEYPVAGTFSLSAEDSGTPDGPVVYRAEEPGKAVFYGGRRLAGWAPVADADALSRLPEEARGKVVRCDLKALGIRDLGRLAVRGFGQPPSPPTLEVFVGGRPMTPARWPNAGFVGIGKLVQPGSRREGKPSVFEYLGDRPARWARAEEPWLFGYFHYLWADATIRVSRIDPAARTIACDEAYEYGGGMSTEQGIQYYAFNLLEELDAPGEWYLDRKAGVLYLYPPGGDIAKATAEIGVASTPMVAMDRVCDVRLEGLAFDLSRSDGLRLESCRRCVLAGCTVRRMAGNGVVVNGGEADVLFGCEVATIGRRATEVIGGDRATLTPGRHLVENCDIHDFGRIDRTYTPAIQLEGVGNRVAHNRMYDAPSSVMRIEGNDHVIEYNDVYAAVRESDDQGAMELYGNPTYRGVVFRHNRFVDCGKAAPGAIVHGQAAIRLDDAISGVLIYGNVFVRSASGHFGGVQMNGGRDNVIDNNLFVDCKLGISGGWYGSNGVWKSLEEGHRPDGFFLTPLYLGRYPEMAAMLKPPGINHAWRNVAYRCGPLAAEDLEHLDRLEDLELGASDPSFADAARGDFRLSPSQALTRSVGFRPIPVEEIGPYPDPLRASRPAPAMPAAMPGARAGAGPAG
;
A
#
# COMPACT_ATOMS: atom_id res chain seq x y z
N MET A 1 -9.40 -77.28 29.38
CA MET A 1 -9.26 -77.96 30.68
C MET A 1 -8.54 -77.00 31.63
N PHE A 2 -9.24 -76.48 32.65
CA PHE A 2 -8.61 -75.86 33.83
C PHE A 2 -7.82 -76.94 34.62
N PRO A 3 -6.93 -76.65 35.62
CA PRO A 3 -7.03 -75.51 36.56
C PRO A 3 -5.73 -74.89 37.18
N SER A 4 -5.92 -73.73 37.83
CA SER A 4 -5.57 -73.38 39.23
C SER A 4 -4.19 -72.75 39.63
N ARG A 5 -4.30 -71.46 40.04
CA ARG A 5 -3.73 -70.75 41.24
C ARG A 5 -2.19 -70.56 41.31
N PHE A 6 -1.60 -69.39 41.61
CA PHE A 6 -1.82 -68.45 42.72
C PHE A 6 -1.01 -67.12 42.51
N THR A 7 -1.52 -66.03 43.10
CA THR A 7 -0.83 -64.81 43.60
C THR A 7 -0.32 -63.72 42.64
N LEU A 8 -1.04 -62.59 42.62
CA LEU A 8 -0.60 -61.26 42.20
C LEU A 8 0.41 -60.70 43.24
N ALA A 9 1.61 -60.31 42.81
CA ALA A 9 2.50 -59.45 43.56
C ALA A 9 2.60 -58.11 42.83
N LEU A 10 2.06 -57.05 43.45
CA LEU A 10 2.33 -55.67 43.07
C LEU A 10 3.80 -55.35 43.43
N LEU A 11 4.63 -55.11 42.42
CA LEU A 11 5.89 -54.39 42.58
C LEU A 11 5.64 -52.94 42.14
N ALA A 12 5.40 -52.09 43.14
CA ALA A 12 5.44 -50.64 42.99
C ALA A 12 6.88 -50.21 42.69
N SER A 13 7.14 -49.81 41.45
CA SER A 13 8.39 -49.14 41.08
C SER A 13 8.34 -47.69 41.57
N TRP A 14 9.30 -47.39 42.45
CA TRP A 14 9.60 -46.06 42.99
C TRP A 14 9.82 -45.04 41.86
N LEU A 15 8.93 -44.07 41.76
CA LEU A 15 9.27 -42.74 41.24
C LEU A 15 10.00 -42.01 42.37
N PRO A 16 11.17 -41.41 42.14
CA PRO A 16 11.75 -40.51 43.13
C PRO A 16 10.80 -39.31 43.22
N ALA A 17 10.32 -39.04 44.44
CA ALA A 17 9.77 -37.75 44.77
C ALA A 17 10.86 -36.72 44.46
N THR A 18 10.72 -36.01 43.34
CA THR A 18 11.47 -34.79 43.10
C THR A 18 11.09 -33.84 44.22
N SER A 19 11.98 -33.68 45.19
CA SER A 19 11.94 -32.57 46.13
C SER A 19 11.73 -31.29 45.33
N ALA A 20 10.68 -30.54 45.65
CA ALA A 20 10.53 -29.18 45.14
C ALA A 20 11.82 -28.43 45.45
N ALA A 21 12.63 -28.18 44.42
CA ALA A 21 13.62 -27.12 44.48
C ALA A 21 12.82 -25.84 44.76
N ALA A 22 13.17 -25.12 45.82
CA ALA A 22 12.55 -23.83 46.12
C ALA A 22 12.56 -22.97 44.83
N ASP A 23 11.41 -22.43 44.43
CA ASP A 23 11.33 -21.48 43.32
C ASP A 23 12.16 -20.25 43.73
N ASP A 24 13.39 -20.13 43.20
CA ASP A 24 14.37 -19.10 43.54
C ASP A 24 13.86 -17.66 43.26
N GLY A 25 12.70 -17.55 42.59
CA GLY A 25 12.00 -16.30 42.29
C GLY A 25 10.73 -15.99 43.10
N LEU A 26 10.17 -16.89 43.91
CA LEU A 26 8.95 -16.61 44.69
C LEU A 26 9.30 -15.74 45.91
N LEU A 27 8.70 -14.55 46.02
CA LEU A 27 8.92 -13.62 47.13
C LEU A 27 8.01 -13.91 48.33
N LEU A 28 6.71 -14.08 48.08
CA LEU A 28 5.73 -14.39 49.11
C LEU A 28 4.55 -15.15 48.52
N HIS A 29 3.90 -15.98 49.36
CA HIS A 29 2.64 -16.66 49.03
C HIS A 29 1.70 -16.65 50.22
N TYR A 30 0.55 -15.99 50.10
CA TYR A 30 -0.52 -16.02 51.09
C TYR A 30 -1.71 -16.82 50.55
N ALA A 31 -1.88 -18.03 51.10
CA ALA A 31 -3.05 -18.88 50.83
C ALA A 31 -4.32 -18.38 51.54
N CYS A 32 -4.23 -17.34 52.38
CA CYS A 32 -5.34 -16.65 53.05
C CYS A 32 -6.36 -17.54 53.78
N ASN A 33 -5.91 -18.69 54.30
CA ASN A 33 -6.76 -19.76 54.83
C ASN A 33 -6.86 -19.78 56.37
N GLU A 34 -6.28 -18.79 57.05
CA GLU A 34 -6.26 -18.69 58.52
C GLU A 34 -7.66 -18.48 59.10
N GLY A 35 -8.49 -17.66 58.44
CA GLY A 35 -9.91 -17.48 58.76
C GLY A 35 -10.24 -16.63 59.98
N GLU A 36 -9.26 -16.33 60.83
CA GLU A 36 -9.35 -15.43 61.97
C GLU A 36 -7.99 -14.81 62.35
N GLY A 37 -7.98 -13.82 63.23
CA GLY A 37 -6.76 -13.17 63.69
C GLY A 37 -6.27 -12.02 62.79
N ARG A 38 -5.05 -11.56 63.04
CA ARG A 38 -4.44 -10.35 62.45
C ARG A 38 -3.18 -10.64 61.62
N ILE A 39 -2.94 -11.89 61.27
CA ILE A 39 -1.74 -12.34 60.54
C ILE A 39 -2.17 -13.23 59.38
N ALA A 40 -1.67 -12.95 58.18
CA ALA A 40 -1.68 -13.88 57.06
C ALA A 40 -0.27 -14.47 56.91
N ALA A 41 -0.15 -15.79 57.01
CA ALA A 41 1.14 -16.47 57.08
C ALA A 41 1.74 -16.66 55.68
N ASP A 42 3.02 -16.32 55.54
CA ASP A 42 3.77 -16.53 54.30
C ASP A 42 4.20 -17.99 54.12
N ARG A 43 3.87 -18.57 52.96
CA ARG A 43 4.22 -19.95 52.58
C ARG A 43 5.41 -20.04 51.62
N SER A 44 6.02 -18.93 51.22
CA SER A 44 7.19 -18.92 50.32
C SER A 44 8.47 -19.46 50.96
N GLY A 45 8.51 -19.54 52.30
CA GLY A 45 9.70 -19.89 53.07
C GLY A 45 10.51 -18.68 53.56
N HIS A 46 10.14 -17.45 53.18
CA HIS A 46 10.80 -16.22 53.65
C HIS A 46 10.26 -15.69 54.98
N ARG A 47 9.12 -16.21 55.46
CA ARG A 47 8.41 -15.76 56.68
C ARG A 47 8.05 -14.27 56.65
N LEU A 48 7.64 -13.81 55.47
CA LEU A 48 7.12 -12.46 55.26
C LEU A 48 5.64 -12.39 55.66
N ASP A 49 5.31 -12.69 56.91
CA ASP A 49 3.93 -12.69 57.39
C ASP A 49 3.32 -11.28 57.31
N ALA A 50 2.11 -11.16 56.77
CA ALA A 50 1.43 -9.87 56.64
C ALA A 50 0.54 -9.57 57.85
N ALA A 51 0.65 -8.34 58.37
CA ALA A 51 -0.28 -7.81 59.36
C ALA A 51 -1.60 -7.42 58.68
N VAL A 52 -2.71 -8.04 59.08
CA VAL A 52 -4.04 -7.89 58.46
C VAL A 52 -4.89 -6.87 59.21
N GLY A 53 -5.09 -5.71 58.60
CA GLY A 53 -6.05 -4.69 59.04
C GLY A 53 -7.50 -5.00 58.63
N GLY A 54 -7.69 -5.79 57.57
CA GLY A 54 -9.00 -6.26 57.10
C GLY A 54 -9.60 -7.40 57.93
N GLY A 55 -10.66 -8.01 57.39
CA GLY A 55 -11.32 -9.18 57.96
C GLY A 55 -11.06 -10.46 57.16
N TRP A 56 -11.79 -11.52 57.50
CA TRP A 56 -11.75 -12.81 56.80
C TRP A 56 -13.14 -13.15 56.29
N SER A 57 -13.23 -13.75 55.11
CA SER A 57 -14.50 -14.22 54.54
C SER A 57 -14.35 -15.62 53.95
N ALA A 58 -15.48 -16.25 53.63
CA ALA A 58 -15.48 -17.55 52.97
C ALA A 58 -14.97 -17.43 51.53
N SER A 59 -14.12 -18.39 51.13
CA SER A 59 -13.60 -18.54 49.78
C SER A 59 -13.84 -19.96 49.28
N PRO A 60 -13.97 -20.20 47.97
CA PRO A 60 -14.06 -21.55 47.43
C PRO A 60 -12.86 -22.46 47.78
N SER A 61 -11.68 -21.88 48.02
CA SER A 61 -10.47 -22.57 48.52
C SER A 61 -10.35 -22.64 50.04
N GLY A 62 -11.36 -22.15 50.78
CA GLY A 62 -11.40 -22.11 52.25
C GLY A 62 -11.76 -20.74 52.78
N LYS A 63 -10.78 -19.86 53.00
CA LYS A 63 -10.96 -18.48 53.46
C LYS A 63 -10.24 -17.49 52.54
N ALA A 64 -10.59 -16.22 52.65
CA ALA A 64 -9.96 -15.12 51.92
C ALA A 64 -9.82 -13.89 52.83
N LEU A 65 -8.87 -13.02 52.50
CA LEU A 65 -8.81 -11.68 53.07
C LEU A 65 -10.02 -10.87 52.57
N SER A 66 -10.65 -10.14 53.47
CA SER A 66 -11.83 -9.31 53.20
C SER A 66 -11.51 -7.84 53.50
N PHE A 67 -11.72 -6.99 52.51
CA PHE A 67 -11.48 -5.54 52.60
C PHE A 67 -12.79 -4.80 52.37
N ASP A 68 -13.06 -3.76 53.16
CA ASP A 68 -14.31 -3.00 53.14
C ASP A 68 -14.16 -1.60 52.49
N GLY A 69 -13.00 -1.35 51.88
CA GLY A 69 -12.67 -0.07 51.24
C GLY A 69 -12.21 1.04 52.20
N GLN A 70 -12.15 0.81 53.51
CA GLN A 70 -11.70 1.81 54.48
C GLN A 70 -10.16 1.90 54.55
N PRO A 71 -9.59 3.08 54.89
CA PRO A 71 -8.13 3.28 54.96
C PRO A 71 -7.36 2.36 55.91
N GLY A 72 -8.03 1.71 56.86
CA GLY A 72 -7.42 0.78 57.81
C GLY A 72 -7.52 -0.70 57.43
N THR A 73 -8.27 -1.07 56.38
CA THR A 73 -8.54 -2.46 56.04
C THR A 73 -7.64 -2.95 54.93
N PHE A 74 -6.40 -3.30 55.28
CA PHE A 74 -5.43 -3.83 54.33
C PHE A 74 -4.42 -4.76 54.98
N ALA A 75 -3.75 -5.59 54.18
CA ALA A 75 -2.63 -6.38 54.68
C ALA A 75 -1.32 -5.65 54.37
N ARG A 76 -0.42 -5.58 55.34
CA ARG A 76 0.88 -4.93 55.23
C ARG A 76 2.00 -5.89 55.57
N VAL A 77 3.07 -5.87 54.79
CA VAL A 77 4.33 -6.56 55.08
C VAL A 77 5.51 -5.65 54.79
N GLU A 78 6.54 -5.73 55.63
CA GLU A 78 7.80 -5.03 55.40
C GLU A 78 8.80 -6.00 54.74
N VAL A 79 9.14 -5.72 53.48
CA VAL A 79 10.07 -6.51 52.69
C VAL A 79 11.51 -6.06 52.96
N PRO A 80 12.39 -6.95 53.46
CA PRO A 80 13.77 -6.59 53.78
C PRO A 80 14.55 -6.26 52.50
N PRO A 81 15.56 -5.38 52.55
CA PRO A 81 16.29 -4.89 51.37
C PRO A 81 16.79 -5.99 50.41
N ALA A 82 17.26 -7.12 50.93
CA ALA A 82 17.77 -8.24 50.12
C ALA A 82 16.70 -8.96 49.28
N LEU A 83 15.42 -8.80 49.63
CA LEU A 83 14.28 -9.45 48.98
C LEU A 83 13.42 -8.47 48.17
N ARG A 84 13.80 -7.19 48.07
CA ARG A 84 13.08 -6.20 47.25
C ARG A 84 13.32 -6.45 45.75
N PHE A 85 12.48 -5.88 44.89
CA PHE A 85 12.52 -6.12 43.44
C PHE A 85 13.81 -5.65 42.77
N GLY A 86 14.42 -4.58 43.29
CA GLY A 86 15.67 -4.05 42.76
C GLY A 86 15.57 -3.68 41.27
N LYS A 87 16.56 -4.09 40.47
CA LYS A 87 16.55 -3.91 39.01
C LYS A 87 15.89 -5.08 38.23
N GLY A 88 15.34 -6.06 38.94
CA GLY A 88 14.77 -7.28 38.36
C GLY A 88 13.36 -7.09 37.79
N SER A 89 12.93 -8.07 36.99
CA SER A 89 11.53 -8.26 36.62
C SER A 89 10.70 -8.71 37.83
N TRP A 90 9.39 -8.55 37.79
CA TRP A 90 8.51 -8.99 38.88
C TRP A 90 7.15 -9.46 38.36
N THR A 91 6.45 -10.24 39.18
CA THR A 91 5.08 -10.69 38.92
C THR A 91 4.24 -10.60 40.18
N PHE A 92 3.00 -10.13 40.06
CA PHE A 92 1.96 -10.23 41.09
C PHE A 92 0.84 -11.12 40.55
N SER A 93 0.32 -12.06 41.34
CA SER A 93 -0.91 -12.79 41.03
C SER A 93 -1.80 -12.96 42.25
N ALA A 94 -3.12 -12.96 42.05
CA ALA A 94 -4.11 -13.17 43.11
C ALA A 94 -5.47 -13.58 42.54
N TRP A 95 -6.27 -14.25 43.36
CA TRP A 95 -7.70 -14.39 43.14
C TRP A 95 -8.45 -13.23 43.77
N LEU A 96 -9.32 -12.56 43.01
CA LEU A 96 -10.05 -11.38 43.43
C LEU A 96 -11.55 -11.57 43.25
N LYS A 97 -12.34 -11.07 44.22
CA LYS A 97 -13.78 -10.91 44.10
C LYS A 97 -14.18 -9.51 44.57
N PRO A 98 -14.26 -8.53 43.67
CA PRO A 98 -14.69 -7.18 44.03
C PRO A 98 -16.13 -7.20 44.55
N THR A 99 -16.40 -6.47 45.63
CA THR A 99 -17.78 -6.22 46.11
C THR A 99 -18.27 -4.82 45.76
N SER A 100 -17.34 -3.89 45.55
CA SER A 100 -17.61 -2.57 45.00
C SER A 100 -16.40 -2.09 44.21
N LEU A 101 -16.64 -1.52 43.03
CA LEU A 101 -15.59 -0.96 42.18
C LEU A 101 -15.55 0.56 42.26
N SER A 102 -16.71 1.22 42.35
CA SER A 102 -16.80 2.67 42.30
C SER A 102 -16.47 3.36 43.63
N ILE A 103 -15.91 4.56 43.53
CA ILE A 103 -15.80 5.60 44.55
C ILE A 103 -16.30 6.93 44.01
N GLU A 104 -16.70 7.80 44.93
CA GLU A 104 -16.92 9.22 44.65
C GLU A 104 -15.57 9.95 44.59
N ASP A 105 -14.79 9.69 43.55
CA ASP A 105 -13.52 10.36 43.28
C ASP A 105 -13.31 10.52 41.76
N ARG A 106 -12.58 11.55 41.36
CA ARG A 106 -12.24 11.81 39.96
C ARG A 106 -11.41 10.68 39.33
N GLN A 107 -10.53 10.04 40.10
CA GLN A 107 -9.66 8.96 39.60
C GLN A 107 -10.26 7.57 39.78
N ASN A 108 -11.48 7.47 40.34
CA ASN A 108 -12.38 6.30 40.42
C ASN A 108 -11.74 4.90 40.25
N GLN A 109 -10.73 4.62 41.07
CA GLN A 109 -9.88 3.43 41.03
C GLN A 109 -9.77 2.78 42.41
N ARG A 110 -9.35 1.52 42.47
CA ARG A 110 -9.24 0.72 43.68
C ARG A 110 -7.92 -0.04 43.72
N ARG A 111 -7.04 0.29 44.68
CA ARG A 111 -5.71 -0.30 44.79
C ARG A 111 -5.73 -1.70 45.38
N ILE A 112 -5.36 -2.68 44.59
CA ILE A 112 -5.25 -4.08 45.01
C ILE A 112 -3.86 -4.41 45.53
N PHE A 113 -2.82 -3.80 44.97
CA PHE A 113 -1.43 -4.07 45.34
C PHE A 113 -0.61 -2.79 45.24
N SER A 114 0.26 -2.56 46.23
CA SER A 114 1.38 -1.65 46.02
C SER A 114 2.65 -2.06 46.74
N SER A 115 3.77 -1.59 46.22
CA SER A 115 5.10 -1.80 46.80
C SER A 115 5.99 -0.59 46.54
N GLY A 116 6.76 -0.20 47.57
CA GLY A 116 7.75 0.87 47.49
C GLY A 116 7.22 2.27 47.81
N THR A 117 8.03 3.29 47.52
CA THR A 117 7.77 4.69 47.89
C THR A 117 7.50 5.53 46.64
N TYR A 118 6.30 6.10 46.53
CA TYR A 118 5.97 7.01 45.44
C TYR A 118 6.61 8.41 45.64
N PRO A 119 7.15 9.05 44.59
CA PRO A 119 7.37 8.54 43.23
C PRO A 119 8.79 7.96 43.02
N ASP A 120 9.54 7.73 44.10
CA ASP A 120 10.98 7.44 44.03
C ASP A 120 11.30 6.02 43.54
N ALA A 121 10.48 5.03 43.92
CA ALA A 121 10.42 3.70 43.34
C ALA A 121 9.12 3.02 43.77
N TYR A 122 8.16 2.90 42.87
CA TYR A 122 6.78 2.53 43.20
C TYR A 122 6.17 1.59 42.18
N VAL A 123 5.41 0.60 42.67
CA VAL A 123 4.54 -0.27 41.88
C VAL A 123 3.13 -0.19 42.45
N GLY A 124 2.15 0.10 41.61
CA GLY A 124 0.73 0.08 41.96
C GLY A 124 -0.06 -0.72 40.94
N ILE A 125 -1.00 -1.53 41.42
CA ILE A 125 -1.99 -2.23 40.60
C ILE A 125 -3.37 -1.85 41.13
N ASP A 126 -4.20 -1.37 40.23
CA ASP A 126 -5.49 -0.75 40.52
C ASP A 126 -6.60 -1.41 39.68
N VAL A 127 -7.82 -1.41 40.19
CA VAL A 127 -9.03 -1.81 39.45
C VAL A 127 -9.94 -0.59 39.34
N MET A 128 -10.37 -0.26 38.12
CA MET A 128 -11.20 0.91 37.83
C MET A 128 -12.69 0.61 38.05
N ALA A 129 -13.51 1.66 38.11
CA ALA A 129 -14.96 1.56 38.31
C ALA A 129 -15.71 0.71 37.27
N ASP A 130 -15.19 0.65 36.04
CA ASP A 130 -15.74 -0.15 34.94
C ASP A 130 -15.22 -1.59 34.92
N GLY A 131 -14.41 -2.00 35.90
CA GLY A 131 -13.83 -3.34 35.99
C GLY A 131 -12.54 -3.52 35.19
N LYS A 132 -11.96 -2.45 34.65
CA LYS A 132 -10.61 -2.47 34.05
C LYS A 132 -9.53 -2.70 35.10
N LEU A 133 -8.52 -3.50 34.76
CA LEU A 133 -7.31 -3.68 35.57
C LEU A 133 -6.20 -2.78 35.01
N ASP A 134 -5.59 -1.96 35.86
CA ASP A 134 -4.52 -1.02 35.53
C ASP A 134 -3.28 -1.25 36.38
N THR A 135 -2.11 -0.96 35.82
CA THR A 135 -0.84 -0.95 36.54
C THR A 135 -0.06 0.30 36.24
N TYR A 136 0.51 0.89 37.30
CA TYR A 136 1.36 2.06 37.24
C TYR A 136 2.62 1.81 38.05
N THR A 137 3.77 1.88 37.37
CA THR A 137 5.08 1.78 38.02
C THR A 137 5.94 2.97 37.65
N CYS A 138 6.65 3.53 38.62
CA CYS A 138 7.51 4.69 38.40
C CYS A 138 8.75 4.69 39.29
N TYR A 139 9.75 5.45 38.89
CA TYR A 139 10.90 5.79 39.72
C TYR A 139 11.40 7.19 39.38
N ARG A 140 12.21 7.75 40.29
CA ARG A 140 12.91 9.02 40.06
C ARG A 140 14.32 8.75 39.51
N ASP A 141 14.63 9.30 38.34
CA ASP A 141 15.94 9.17 37.71
C ASP A 141 17.02 10.05 38.39
N GLU A 142 18.27 9.92 37.94
CA GLU A 142 19.42 10.67 38.46
C GLU A 142 19.29 12.20 38.29
N HIS A 143 18.38 12.66 37.41
CA HIS A 143 18.09 14.08 37.15
C HIS A 143 16.83 14.55 37.89
N GLY A 144 16.25 13.72 38.76
CA GLY A 144 15.05 14.05 39.52
C GLY A 144 13.73 13.90 38.75
N ARG A 145 13.75 13.40 37.51
CA ARG A 145 12.55 13.23 36.66
C ARG A 145 11.83 11.93 37.00
N ILE A 146 10.51 11.94 36.91
CA ILE A 146 9.69 10.72 37.08
C ILE A 146 9.65 9.98 35.74
N VAL A 147 10.17 8.76 35.74
CA VAL A 147 10.06 7.83 34.61
C VAL A 147 9.00 6.79 35.00
N ALA A 148 7.93 6.71 34.21
CA ALA A 148 6.79 5.85 34.50
C ALA A 148 6.53 4.87 33.35
N ALA A 149 5.96 3.72 33.70
CA ALA A 149 5.46 2.72 32.77
C ALA A 149 4.22 2.07 33.37
N GLY A 150 3.43 1.41 32.54
CA GLY A 150 2.16 0.83 32.96
C GLY A 150 1.43 0.19 31.79
N GLY A 151 0.28 -0.37 32.11
CA GLY A 151 -0.62 -1.00 31.14
C GLY A 151 -2.02 -1.12 31.72
N GLY A 152 -3.00 -1.34 30.85
CA GLY A 152 -4.39 -1.40 31.24
C GLY A 152 -5.21 -2.30 30.33
N THR A 153 -6.21 -2.97 30.89
CA THR A 153 -7.11 -3.83 30.11
C THR A 153 -8.25 -3.04 29.46
N GLY A 154 -9.09 -3.71 28.66
CA GLY A 154 -10.42 -3.19 28.35
C GLY A 154 -11.35 -3.15 29.59
N PRO A 155 -12.48 -2.44 29.51
CA PRO A 155 -13.48 -2.42 30.59
C PRO A 155 -14.15 -3.79 30.77
N GLY A 156 -14.72 -4.02 31.96
CA GLY A 156 -15.55 -5.19 32.27
C GLY A 156 -14.79 -6.49 32.56
N MET A 157 -13.46 -6.45 32.66
CA MET A 157 -12.64 -7.65 32.92
C MET A 157 -12.87 -8.23 34.33
N LEU A 158 -13.13 -7.37 35.30
CA LEU A 158 -13.48 -7.73 36.67
C LEU A 158 -14.93 -7.32 36.96
N ALA A 159 -15.75 -8.28 37.41
CA ALA A 159 -17.15 -8.05 37.72
C ALA A 159 -17.42 -8.15 39.22
N VAL A 160 -18.25 -7.23 39.73
CA VAL A 160 -18.71 -7.26 41.12
C VAL A 160 -19.36 -8.61 41.44
N GLY A 161 -18.95 -9.22 42.55
CA GLY A 161 -19.49 -10.48 43.05
C GLY A 161 -18.98 -11.73 42.33
N ARG A 162 -18.03 -11.62 41.40
CA ARG A 162 -17.44 -12.77 40.69
C ARG A 162 -15.96 -12.91 41.01
N TRP A 163 -15.51 -14.15 41.20
CA TRP A 163 -14.09 -14.45 41.33
C TRP A 163 -13.40 -14.38 39.97
N ALA A 164 -12.19 -13.83 39.96
CA ALA A 164 -11.30 -13.85 38.81
C ALA A 164 -9.85 -14.00 39.29
N HIS A 165 -9.04 -14.71 38.52
CA HIS A 165 -7.59 -14.73 38.73
C HIS A 165 -6.97 -13.56 37.97
N VAL A 166 -6.16 -12.74 38.63
CA VAL A 166 -5.41 -11.66 37.98
C VAL A 166 -3.92 -11.91 38.10
N ALA A 167 -3.16 -11.57 37.07
CA ALA A 167 -1.71 -11.45 37.18
C ALA A 167 -1.17 -10.25 36.41
N VAL A 168 -0.12 -9.61 36.94
CA VAL A 168 0.61 -8.52 36.30
C VAL A 168 2.08 -8.91 36.26
N VAL A 169 2.64 -9.01 35.06
CA VAL A 169 4.02 -9.43 34.80
C VAL A 169 4.79 -8.24 34.22
N CYS A 170 5.75 -7.71 34.95
CA CYS A 170 6.70 -6.72 34.42
C CYS A 170 7.99 -7.43 33.98
N ASP A 171 8.14 -7.65 32.68
CA ASP A 171 9.33 -8.24 32.08
C ASP A 171 10.28 -7.15 31.55
N ARG A 172 11.25 -6.78 32.36
CA ARG A 172 12.25 -5.77 32.03
C ARG A 172 13.26 -6.24 31.00
N ARG A 173 13.44 -7.56 30.82
CA ARG A 173 14.33 -8.14 29.80
C ARG A 173 13.65 -8.10 28.43
N ALA A 174 12.37 -8.46 28.37
CA ALA A 174 11.57 -8.37 27.14
C ALA A 174 10.98 -6.96 26.88
N ARG A 175 11.25 -5.98 27.76
CA ARG A 175 10.74 -4.60 27.69
C ARG A 175 9.22 -4.52 27.56
N ARG A 176 8.49 -5.24 28.41
CA ARG A 176 7.01 -5.21 28.41
C ARG A 176 6.39 -5.41 29.78
N VAL A 177 5.15 -4.95 29.92
CA VAL A 177 4.25 -5.27 31.03
C VAL A 177 3.03 -5.99 30.47
N ALA A 178 2.72 -7.18 30.98
CA ALA A 178 1.60 -8.00 30.55
C ALA A 178 0.60 -8.18 31.69
N LEU A 179 -0.70 -8.03 31.38
CA LEU A 179 -1.81 -8.19 32.31
C LEU A 179 -2.62 -9.42 31.91
N TYR A 180 -2.95 -10.24 32.89
CA TYR A 180 -3.65 -11.50 32.72
C TYR A 180 -4.93 -11.51 33.55
N VAL A 181 -5.99 -12.05 32.97
CA VAL A 181 -7.25 -12.37 33.67
C VAL A 181 -7.62 -13.81 33.32
N ASN A 182 -7.90 -14.61 34.34
CA ASN A 182 -8.25 -16.03 34.21
C ASN A 182 -7.23 -16.83 33.37
N GLY A 183 -5.95 -16.53 33.55
CA GLY A 183 -4.83 -17.21 32.88
C GLY A 183 -4.60 -16.84 31.40
N GLY A 184 -5.45 -15.98 30.82
CA GLY A 184 -5.28 -15.40 29.49
C GLY A 184 -4.61 -14.03 29.55
N ALA A 185 -3.69 -13.75 28.62
CA ALA A 185 -3.13 -12.40 28.47
C ALA A 185 -4.18 -11.50 27.83
N VAL A 186 -4.61 -10.45 28.54
CA VAL A 186 -5.68 -9.55 28.09
C VAL A 186 -5.15 -8.16 27.71
N SER A 187 -3.89 -7.85 28.03
CA SER A 187 -3.19 -6.64 27.62
C SER A 187 -1.66 -6.84 27.68
N GLU A 188 -0.92 -6.27 26.73
CA GLU A 188 0.53 -6.10 26.81
C GLU A 188 0.92 -4.68 26.40
N ALA A 189 1.77 -4.02 27.18
CA ALA A 189 2.27 -2.67 26.92
C ALA A 189 3.81 -2.66 26.90
N PRO A 190 4.46 -1.96 25.96
CA PRO A 190 5.91 -1.85 25.92
C PRO A 190 6.43 -0.99 27.08
N LEU A 191 7.59 -1.34 27.63
CA LEU A 191 8.33 -0.50 28.58
C LEU A 191 9.13 0.57 27.81
N PRO A 192 9.03 1.87 28.17
CA PRO A 192 9.84 2.93 27.57
C PRO A 192 11.32 2.58 27.60
N SER A 193 12.11 2.86 26.55
CA SER A 193 13.52 2.43 26.43
C SER A 193 14.45 2.88 27.57
N ASN A 194 14.04 3.89 28.34
CA ASN A 194 14.76 4.43 29.49
C ASN A 194 14.23 3.93 30.86
N PHE A 195 13.31 2.96 30.90
CA PHE A 195 12.74 2.44 32.15
C PHE A 195 13.69 1.46 32.88
N ASP A 196 14.72 1.99 33.55
CA ASP A 196 15.80 1.19 34.17
C ASP A 196 15.95 1.38 35.70
N GLY A 197 14.90 1.87 36.34
CA GLY A 197 14.85 2.18 37.77
C GLY A 197 15.21 1.04 38.72
N ASP A 198 15.66 1.40 39.92
CA ASP A 198 15.95 0.48 41.01
C ASP A 198 14.82 0.50 42.06
N PHE A 199 14.07 -0.61 42.14
CA PHE A 199 12.96 -0.83 43.05
C PHE A 199 13.40 -1.48 44.37
N ALA A 200 14.62 -1.18 44.84
CA ALA A 200 15.10 -1.51 46.18
C ALA A 200 14.70 -0.47 47.26
N LYS A 201 14.14 0.67 46.87
CA LYS A 201 13.73 1.76 47.78
C LYS A 201 12.29 1.55 48.29
N GLY A 202 12.10 1.75 49.60
CA GLY A 202 10.85 1.45 50.30
C GLY A 202 10.68 -0.06 50.47
N GLY A 203 10.38 -0.52 51.70
CA GLY A 203 10.12 -1.94 51.96
C GLY A 203 8.66 -2.28 52.16
N GLU A 204 7.80 -1.27 52.30
CA GLU A 204 6.37 -1.51 52.51
C GLU A 204 5.74 -2.09 51.24
N LEU A 205 5.09 -3.24 51.41
CA LEU A 205 4.20 -3.87 50.44
C LEU A 205 2.82 -4.01 51.09
N THR A 206 1.79 -3.64 50.34
CA THR A 206 0.41 -3.66 50.79
C THR A 206 -0.49 -4.43 49.83
N LEU A 207 -1.47 -5.13 50.41
CA LEU A 207 -2.58 -5.75 49.72
C LEU A 207 -3.87 -5.03 50.11
N GLY A 208 -4.53 -4.44 49.12
CA GLY A 208 -5.79 -3.70 49.28
C GLY A 208 -5.67 -2.25 49.76
N SER A 209 -4.47 -1.68 49.90
CA SER A 209 -4.27 -0.29 50.40
C SER A 209 -3.09 0.44 49.77
N GLY A 210 -3.12 1.77 49.91
CA GLY A 210 -2.02 2.71 49.68
C GLY A 210 -2.56 4.10 49.35
N TRP A 211 -3.72 4.14 48.69
CA TRP A 211 -4.59 5.28 48.35
C TRP A 211 -5.73 4.71 47.48
N HIS A 212 -6.98 5.10 47.72
CA HIS A 212 -8.20 4.47 47.15
C HIS A 212 -8.30 2.94 47.38
N ASN A 213 -8.56 2.53 48.63
CA ASN A 213 -8.46 1.12 49.07
C ASN A 213 -9.43 0.17 48.38
N TYR A 214 -9.01 -1.08 48.16
CA TYR A 214 -9.81 -2.14 47.56
C TYR A 214 -11.01 -2.55 48.43
N TRP A 215 -12.11 -2.89 47.77
CA TRP A 215 -13.35 -3.31 48.42
C TRP A 215 -13.81 -4.64 47.84
N GLY A 216 -13.43 -5.72 48.49
CA GLY A 216 -13.70 -7.07 48.02
C GLY A 216 -12.90 -8.13 48.76
N LEU A 217 -12.92 -9.34 48.20
CA LEU A 217 -12.14 -10.47 48.70
C LEU A 217 -10.88 -10.66 47.86
N MET A 218 -9.82 -11.12 48.53
CA MET A 218 -8.55 -11.50 47.92
C MET A 218 -8.07 -12.82 48.51
N ASP A 219 -7.64 -13.74 47.65
CA ASP A 219 -7.17 -15.07 48.01
C ASP A 219 -5.96 -15.48 47.16
N GLU A 220 -5.18 -16.45 47.64
CA GLU A 220 -4.09 -17.10 46.89
C GLU A 220 -3.10 -16.11 46.26
N VAL A 221 -2.66 -15.13 47.06
CA VAL A 221 -1.78 -14.03 46.62
C VAL A 221 -0.35 -14.52 46.50
N ARG A 222 0.28 -14.30 45.34
CA ARG A 222 1.69 -14.59 45.08
C ARG A 222 2.40 -13.36 44.52
N VAL A 223 3.65 -13.20 44.92
CA VAL A 223 4.55 -12.19 44.34
C VAL A 223 5.87 -12.87 43.99
N HIS A 224 6.39 -12.62 42.79
CA HIS A 224 7.65 -13.15 42.31
C HIS A 224 8.62 -12.02 41.97
N ARG A 225 9.91 -12.22 42.23
CA ARG A 225 11.04 -11.35 41.81
C ARG A 225 11.57 -11.73 40.43
N ARG A 226 10.72 -12.35 39.61
CA ARG A 226 10.96 -12.68 38.21
C ARG A 226 9.69 -12.45 37.40
N ALA A 227 9.84 -12.33 36.10
CA ALA A 227 8.70 -12.42 35.19
C ALA A 227 8.29 -13.89 35.07
N LEU A 228 7.05 -14.22 35.43
CA LEU A 228 6.47 -15.51 35.08
C LEU A 228 6.23 -15.55 33.57
N SER A 229 6.50 -16.70 32.96
CA SER A 229 6.07 -16.96 31.60
C SER A 229 4.55 -17.10 31.52
N ARG A 230 3.98 -16.89 30.33
CA ARG A 230 2.55 -17.10 30.06
C ARG A 230 2.07 -18.49 30.51
N ALA A 231 2.88 -19.52 30.30
CA ALA A 231 2.57 -20.90 30.68
C ALA A 231 2.50 -21.08 32.21
N GLU A 232 3.37 -20.39 32.96
CA GLU A 232 3.37 -20.43 34.43
C GLU A 232 2.14 -19.72 35.00
N VAL A 233 1.82 -18.51 34.55
CA VAL A 233 0.59 -17.79 34.99
C VAL A 233 -0.66 -18.61 34.70
N ARG A 234 -0.69 -19.31 33.56
CA ARG A 234 -1.79 -20.18 33.19
C ARG A 234 -1.86 -21.44 34.04
N ALA A 235 -0.71 -22.00 34.44
CA ALA A 235 -0.67 -23.13 35.35
C ALA A 235 -1.23 -22.74 36.73
N GLU A 236 -0.85 -21.57 37.26
CA GLU A 236 -1.40 -21.03 38.52
C GLU A 236 -2.93 -20.88 38.46
N PHE A 237 -3.46 -20.31 37.37
CA PHE A 237 -4.91 -20.22 37.18
C PHE A 237 -5.58 -21.60 37.14
N ARG A 238 -5.05 -22.53 36.33
CA ARG A 238 -5.65 -23.86 36.10
C ARG A 238 -5.68 -24.73 37.34
N GLU A 239 -4.75 -24.54 38.27
CA GLU A 239 -4.73 -25.25 39.55
C GLU A 239 -6.03 -25.05 40.33
N LEU A 240 -6.61 -23.85 40.25
CA LEU A 240 -7.73 -23.42 41.10
C LEU A 240 -8.99 -23.03 40.31
N GLU A 241 -8.95 -22.98 38.97
CA GLU A 241 -10.09 -22.62 38.11
C GLU A 241 -11.40 -23.33 38.49
N ARG A 242 -11.33 -24.66 38.69
CA ARG A 242 -12.51 -25.46 39.08
C ARG A 242 -12.98 -25.17 40.49
N THR A 243 -12.05 -24.93 41.41
CA THR A 243 -12.34 -24.59 42.80
C THR A 243 -13.13 -23.29 42.87
N PHE A 244 -12.70 -22.26 42.13
CA PHE A 244 -13.36 -20.96 42.11
C PHE A 244 -14.56 -20.85 41.17
N GLY A 245 -14.89 -21.91 40.42
CA GLY A 245 -16.06 -21.96 39.55
C GLY A 245 -16.01 -21.00 38.36
N VAL A 246 -14.81 -20.64 37.90
CA VAL A 246 -14.64 -19.77 36.72
C VAL A 246 -14.91 -20.58 35.46
N VAL A 247 -15.81 -20.06 34.62
CA VAL A 247 -16.12 -20.64 33.30
C VAL A 247 -15.56 -19.72 32.23
N ARG A 248 -14.56 -20.21 31.48
CA ARG A 248 -14.01 -19.51 30.32
C ARG A 248 -15.02 -19.48 29.17
N SER A 249 -15.16 -18.33 28.55
CA SER A 249 -15.89 -18.14 27.31
C SER A 249 -15.20 -18.85 26.13
N PRO A 250 -15.94 -19.19 25.07
CA PRO A 250 -15.34 -19.71 23.83
C PRO A 250 -14.28 -18.78 23.23
N ALA A 251 -14.41 -17.46 23.40
CA ALA A 251 -13.44 -16.48 22.92
C ALA A 251 -12.11 -16.54 23.69
N GLU A 252 -12.17 -16.67 25.02
CA GLU A 252 -10.98 -16.85 25.87
C GLU A 252 -10.25 -18.16 25.50
N LEU A 253 -10.98 -19.25 25.29
CA LEU A 253 -10.40 -20.53 24.85
C LEU A 253 -9.79 -20.43 23.45
N ALA A 254 -10.45 -19.75 22.51
CA ALA A 254 -9.92 -19.57 21.15
C ALA A 254 -8.65 -18.71 21.13
N ALA A 255 -8.61 -17.62 21.92
CA ALA A 255 -7.42 -16.80 22.11
C ALA A 255 -6.28 -17.63 22.72
N GLU A 256 -6.59 -18.43 23.74
CA GLU A 256 -5.64 -19.33 24.40
C GLU A 256 -5.01 -20.34 23.42
N HIS A 257 -5.85 -20.99 22.60
CA HIS A 257 -5.41 -21.98 21.61
C HIS A 257 -4.59 -21.31 20.50
N ARG A 258 -4.99 -20.11 20.07
CA ARG A 258 -4.21 -19.30 19.12
C ARG A 258 -2.82 -18.99 19.67
N GLU A 259 -2.71 -18.52 20.91
CA GLU A 259 -1.41 -18.24 21.53
C GLU A 259 -0.53 -19.49 21.61
N ALA A 260 -1.08 -20.61 22.08
CA ALA A 260 -0.35 -21.87 22.15
C ALA A 260 0.15 -22.33 20.77
N ALA A 261 -0.64 -22.07 19.71
CA ALA A 261 -0.22 -22.34 18.35
C ALA A 261 0.95 -21.44 17.91
N LEU A 262 0.95 -20.15 18.26
CA LEU A 262 2.06 -19.23 17.95
C LEU A 262 3.35 -19.65 18.68
N ASP A 263 3.27 -20.07 19.94
CA ASP A 263 4.41 -20.60 20.69
C ASP A 263 4.95 -21.90 20.05
N ALA A 264 4.05 -22.78 19.60
CA ALA A 264 4.43 -24.01 18.90
C ALA A 264 5.09 -23.72 17.54
N LEU A 265 4.65 -22.70 16.80
CA LEU A 265 5.31 -22.25 15.57
C LEU A 265 6.69 -21.67 15.86
N ALA A 266 6.84 -20.86 16.91
CA ALA A 266 8.12 -20.33 17.34
C ALA A 266 9.10 -21.45 17.74
N ALA A 267 8.61 -22.49 18.44
CA ALA A 267 9.39 -23.68 18.77
C ALA A 267 9.78 -24.47 17.51
N ALA A 268 8.87 -24.63 16.55
CA ALA A 268 9.16 -25.27 15.27
C ALA A 268 10.25 -24.50 14.50
N ARG A 269 10.19 -23.17 14.47
CA ARG A 269 11.24 -22.32 13.89
C ARG A 269 12.59 -22.52 14.58
N ALA A 270 12.61 -22.62 15.91
CA ALA A 270 13.84 -22.92 16.66
C ALA A 270 14.41 -24.32 16.35
N SER A 271 13.55 -25.32 16.17
CA SER A 271 13.95 -26.67 15.74
C SER A 271 14.50 -26.66 14.31
N TRP A 272 13.88 -25.89 13.41
CA TRP A 272 14.38 -25.71 12.04
C TRP A 272 15.79 -25.12 12.04
N ALA A 273 16.05 -24.09 12.84
CA ALA A 273 17.37 -23.47 12.96
C ALA A 273 18.46 -24.45 13.44
N LYS A 274 18.08 -25.48 14.21
CA LYS A 274 18.95 -26.57 14.66
C LYS A 274 19.08 -27.72 13.66
N GLY A 275 18.36 -27.67 12.53
CA GLY A 275 18.30 -28.74 11.53
C GLY A 275 17.38 -29.90 11.88
N ASP A 276 16.59 -29.83 12.96
CA ASP A 276 15.64 -30.87 13.36
C ASP A 276 14.31 -30.71 12.62
N LEU A 277 14.31 -31.08 11.33
CA LEU A 277 13.13 -31.02 10.47
C LEU A 277 12.06 -32.04 10.86
N GLY A 278 12.41 -33.10 11.60
CA GLY A 278 11.46 -34.06 12.15
C GLY A 278 10.57 -33.43 13.23
N ALA A 279 11.17 -32.69 14.16
CA ALA A 279 10.44 -31.94 15.17
C ALA A 279 9.56 -30.84 14.57
N VAL A 280 10.04 -30.15 13.52
CA VAL A 280 9.24 -29.18 12.74
C VAL A 280 7.96 -29.85 12.24
N ARG A 281 8.09 -30.98 11.52
CA ARG A 281 6.93 -31.69 10.96
C ARG A 281 5.97 -32.13 12.04
N LYS A 282 6.47 -32.72 13.13
CA LYS A 282 5.63 -33.17 14.24
C LYS A 282 4.77 -32.03 14.81
N ALA A 283 5.39 -30.89 15.12
CA ALA A 283 4.68 -29.74 15.67
C ALA A 283 3.70 -29.15 14.65
N CYS A 284 4.16 -28.91 13.42
CA CYS A 284 3.35 -28.23 12.41
C CYS A 284 2.20 -29.09 11.88
N SER A 285 2.36 -30.42 11.77
CA SER A 285 1.29 -31.34 11.41
C SER A 285 0.19 -31.38 12.47
N ALA A 286 0.54 -31.28 13.76
CA ALA A 286 -0.45 -31.20 14.83
C ALA A 286 -1.29 -29.91 14.73
N LEU A 287 -0.64 -28.78 14.45
CA LEU A 287 -1.33 -27.49 14.24
C LEU A 287 -2.22 -27.50 12.99
N ALA A 288 -1.74 -28.06 11.87
CA ALA A 288 -2.53 -28.14 10.63
C ALA A 288 -3.82 -28.97 10.82
N ALA A 289 -3.78 -30.00 11.67
CA ALA A 289 -4.90 -30.88 11.97
C ALA A 289 -5.89 -30.32 13.01
N ALA A 290 -5.51 -29.31 13.80
CA ALA A 290 -6.34 -28.72 14.85
C ALA A 290 -7.47 -27.86 14.25
N SER A 291 -8.70 -28.39 14.19
CA SER A 291 -9.84 -27.76 13.51
C SER A 291 -10.38 -26.51 14.20
N ASP A 292 -10.00 -26.30 15.45
CA ASP A 292 -10.34 -25.16 16.30
C ASP A 292 -9.40 -23.95 16.09
N LEU A 293 -8.29 -24.13 15.36
CA LEU A 293 -7.38 -23.03 15.02
C LEU A 293 -7.83 -22.25 13.77
N PRO A 294 -7.52 -20.95 13.68
CA PRO A 294 -7.74 -20.17 12.47
C PRO A 294 -7.12 -20.80 11.22
N PRO A 295 -7.80 -20.77 10.05
CA PRO A 295 -7.25 -21.35 8.83
C PRO A 295 -5.89 -20.79 8.40
N SER A 296 -5.57 -19.52 8.71
CA SER A 296 -4.27 -18.90 8.45
C SER A 296 -3.12 -19.61 9.18
N ILE A 297 -3.29 -19.91 10.47
CA ILE A 297 -2.31 -20.65 11.28
C ILE A 297 -2.16 -22.08 10.77
N ARG A 298 -3.28 -22.76 10.54
CA ARG A 298 -3.27 -24.16 10.07
C ARG A 298 -2.57 -24.31 8.72
N SER A 299 -2.89 -23.43 7.77
CA SER A 299 -2.30 -23.43 6.44
C SER A 299 -0.83 -23.04 6.45
N TYR A 300 -0.42 -22.06 7.27
CA TYR A 300 1.00 -21.74 7.46
C TYR A 300 1.76 -22.95 8.04
N ALA A 301 1.26 -23.58 9.10
CA ALA A 301 1.87 -24.79 9.65
C ALA A 301 2.00 -25.89 8.58
N HIS A 302 0.97 -26.10 7.76
CA HIS A 302 1.01 -27.07 6.67
C HIS A 302 2.07 -26.71 5.61
N LEU A 303 2.21 -25.43 5.25
CA LEU A 303 3.31 -24.96 4.39
C LEU A 303 4.69 -25.29 5.00
N ARG A 304 4.87 -25.12 6.32
CA ARG A 304 6.13 -25.48 7.00
C ARG A 304 6.42 -26.99 6.93
N VAL A 305 5.40 -27.85 7.00
CA VAL A 305 5.56 -29.30 6.76
C VAL A 305 6.08 -29.54 5.35
N ALA A 306 5.40 -29.00 4.32
CA ALA A 306 5.78 -29.17 2.92
C ALA A 306 7.20 -28.65 2.62
N GLN A 307 7.54 -27.47 3.15
CA GLN A 307 8.85 -26.85 3.01
C GLN A 307 9.94 -27.69 3.71
N SER A 308 9.65 -28.32 4.85
CA SER A 308 10.64 -29.17 5.54
C SER A 308 11.01 -30.42 4.72
N TRP A 309 10.05 -31.01 4.01
CA TRP A 309 10.32 -32.12 3.09
C TRP A 309 11.16 -31.66 1.90
N ALA A 310 10.85 -30.48 1.34
CA ALA A 310 11.65 -29.90 0.27
C ALA A 310 13.10 -29.62 0.73
N ALA A 311 13.29 -29.13 1.95
CA ALA A 311 14.62 -28.90 2.54
C ALA A 311 15.41 -30.22 2.76
N GLU A 312 14.71 -31.32 3.06
CA GLU A 312 15.26 -32.68 3.13
C GLU A 312 15.54 -33.31 1.76
N ARG A 313 15.32 -32.57 0.66
CA ARG A 313 15.42 -33.07 -0.72
C ARG A 313 14.51 -34.28 -0.99
N LYS A 314 13.31 -34.24 -0.40
CA LYS A 314 12.22 -35.23 -0.58
C LYS A 314 11.07 -34.59 -1.38
N PRO A 315 11.23 -34.43 -2.71
CA PRO A 315 10.29 -33.66 -3.52
C PRO A 315 8.92 -34.32 -3.66
N ALA A 316 8.84 -35.66 -3.62
CA ALA A 316 7.58 -36.38 -3.71
C ALA A 316 6.71 -36.16 -2.46
N GLU A 317 7.33 -36.21 -1.28
CA GLU A 317 6.71 -35.89 0.01
C GLU A 317 6.23 -34.44 0.03
N ALA A 318 7.10 -33.50 -0.37
CA ALA A 318 6.76 -32.09 -0.44
C ALA A 318 5.57 -31.84 -1.39
N ALA A 319 5.57 -32.45 -2.58
CA ALA A 319 4.50 -32.33 -3.54
C ALA A 319 3.16 -32.86 -3.00
N ARG A 320 3.15 -33.99 -2.27
CA ARG A 320 1.93 -34.51 -1.62
C ARG A 320 1.33 -33.50 -0.64
N GLU A 321 2.16 -32.88 0.19
CA GLU A 321 1.70 -31.85 1.13
C GLU A 321 1.15 -30.61 0.41
N TYR A 322 1.86 -30.10 -0.60
CA TYR A 322 1.38 -28.96 -1.38
C TYR A 322 0.07 -29.26 -2.12
N VAL A 323 -0.13 -30.48 -2.65
CA VAL A 323 -1.41 -30.88 -3.25
C VAL A 323 -2.53 -30.84 -2.20
N ALA A 324 -2.28 -31.34 -0.98
CA ALA A 324 -3.25 -31.30 0.11
C ALA A 324 -3.60 -29.85 0.52
N ILE A 325 -2.60 -28.96 0.60
CA ILE A 325 -2.80 -27.53 0.87
C ILE A 325 -3.70 -26.92 -0.21
N ALA A 326 -3.37 -27.13 -1.49
CA ALA A 326 -4.13 -26.57 -2.62
C ALA A 326 -5.59 -27.04 -2.65
N ALA A 327 -5.86 -28.27 -2.21
CA ALA A 327 -7.20 -28.87 -2.18
C ALA A 327 -8.05 -28.45 -0.96
N THR A 328 -7.43 -27.96 0.11
CA THR A 328 -8.15 -27.61 1.35
C THR A 328 -8.87 -26.26 1.19
N ALA A 329 -10.17 -26.29 0.90
CA ALA A 329 -10.97 -25.09 0.60
C ALA A 329 -11.01 -24.04 1.73
N ALA A 330 -10.86 -24.48 2.99
CA ALA A 330 -10.84 -23.58 4.14
C ALA A 330 -9.55 -22.76 4.26
N TYR A 331 -8.47 -23.17 3.58
CA TYR A 331 -7.21 -22.44 3.65
C TYR A 331 -7.24 -21.15 2.83
N PRO A 332 -6.53 -20.09 3.27
CA PRO A 332 -6.42 -18.85 2.51
C PRO A 332 -5.99 -19.11 1.06
N GLU A 333 -6.64 -18.43 0.11
CA GLU A 333 -6.38 -18.67 -1.32
C GLU A 333 -4.92 -18.40 -1.70
N VAL A 334 -4.25 -17.44 -1.05
CA VAL A 334 -2.82 -17.17 -1.26
C VAL A 334 -1.93 -18.38 -0.98
N HIS A 335 -2.18 -19.12 0.09
CA HIS A 335 -1.42 -20.32 0.43
C HIS A 335 -1.74 -21.49 -0.53
N ARG A 336 -2.99 -21.58 -0.99
CA ARG A 336 -3.39 -22.56 -2.01
C ARG A 336 -2.74 -22.25 -3.36
N MET A 337 -2.69 -20.99 -3.76
CA MET A 337 -2.01 -20.52 -4.96
C MET A 337 -0.51 -20.84 -4.91
N GLU A 338 0.15 -20.49 -3.81
CA GLU A 338 1.56 -20.81 -3.56
C GLU A 338 1.81 -22.32 -3.67
N ALA A 339 0.97 -23.14 -3.06
CA ALA A 339 1.10 -24.59 -3.12
C ALA A 339 0.94 -25.15 -4.55
N ARG A 340 -0.02 -24.65 -5.35
CA ARG A 340 -0.18 -25.04 -6.76
C ARG A 340 1.06 -24.68 -7.59
N GLU A 341 1.67 -23.53 -7.33
CA GLU A 341 2.92 -23.13 -7.98
C GLU A 341 4.07 -24.04 -7.56
N ARG A 342 4.20 -24.35 -6.27
CA ARG A 342 5.23 -25.28 -5.77
C ARG A 342 5.11 -26.69 -6.35
N VAL A 343 3.89 -27.20 -6.56
CA VAL A 343 3.68 -28.49 -7.24
C VAL A 343 4.22 -28.44 -8.67
N ARG A 344 3.91 -27.38 -9.44
CA ARG A 344 4.44 -27.20 -10.81
C ARG A 344 5.96 -27.11 -10.81
N GLU A 345 6.53 -26.33 -9.90
CA GLU A 345 7.98 -26.14 -9.79
C GLU A 345 8.70 -27.47 -9.45
N LEU A 346 8.15 -28.27 -8.52
CA LEU A 346 8.69 -29.59 -8.20
C LEU A 346 8.57 -30.58 -9.36
N GLY A 347 7.46 -30.55 -10.11
CA GLY A 347 7.29 -31.37 -11.31
C GLY A 347 8.34 -31.08 -12.38
N ARG A 348 8.60 -29.79 -12.65
CA ARG A 348 9.65 -29.37 -13.60
C ARG A 348 11.04 -29.82 -13.19
N VAL A 349 11.37 -29.69 -11.89
CA VAL A 349 12.66 -30.18 -11.38
C VAL A 349 12.79 -31.70 -11.56
N ALA A 350 11.72 -32.45 -11.38
CA ALA A 350 11.71 -33.90 -11.61
C ALA A 350 11.97 -34.26 -13.09
N GLU A 351 11.63 -33.38 -14.02
CA GLU A 351 11.92 -33.50 -15.46
C GLU A 351 13.32 -32.98 -15.85
N GLY A 352 14.12 -32.52 -14.89
CA GLY A 352 15.45 -31.94 -15.16
C GLY A 352 15.41 -30.48 -15.65
N LEU A 353 14.26 -29.82 -15.54
CA LEU A 353 14.06 -28.42 -15.94
C LEU A 353 14.28 -27.47 -14.74
N PRO A 354 14.58 -26.17 -15.00
CA PRO A 354 14.55 -25.16 -13.95
C PRO A 354 13.19 -25.13 -13.24
N PRO A 355 13.15 -24.90 -11.91
CA PRO A 355 11.91 -24.91 -11.15
C PRO A 355 10.86 -23.95 -11.72
N ARG A 356 11.28 -22.76 -12.11
CA ARG A 356 10.40 -21.76 -12.73
C ARG A 356 10.56 -21.77 -14.24
N ASP A 357 9.46 -21.44 -14.93
CA ASP A 357 9.42 -21.15 -16.35
C ASP A 357 9.07 -19.68 -16.54
N PRO A 358 10.04 -18.80 -16.84
CA PRO A 358 9.72 -17.40 -17.09
C PRO A 358 8.74 -17.20 -18.26
N ALA A 359 8.60 -18.18 -19.17
CA ALA A 359 7.60 -18.09 -20.24
C ALA A 359 6.17 -18.34 -19.74
N ALA A 360 5.97 -19.01 -18.60
CA ALA A 360 4.63 -19.32 -18.08
C ALA A 360 3.89 -18.09 -17.53
N THR A 361 4.61 -16.99 -17.28
CA THR A 361 4.05 -15.70 -16.81
C THR A 361 3.94 -14.68 -17.93
N ARG A 362 4.35 -15.04 -19.16
CA ARG A 362 4.37 -14.16 -20.33
C ARG A 362 3.32 -14.62 -21.34
N THR A 363 2.61 -13.67 -21.92
CA THR A 363 1.53 -13.90 -22.91
C THR A 363 1.82 -13.12 -24.20
N PRO A 364 2.95 -13.39 -24.89
CA PRO A 364 3.23 -12.75 -26.17
C PRO A 364 2.12 -13.06 -27.18
N PRO A 365 1.63 -12.07 -27.95
CA PRO A 365 0.62 -12.32 -28.95
C PRO A 365 1.16 -13.25 -30.04
N PRO A 366 0.31 -14.09 -30.67
CA PRO A 366 0.74 -14.98 -31.75
C PRO A 366 1.43 -14.20 -32.88
N ARG A 367 2.48 -14.79 -33.46
CA ARG A 367 3.15 -14.24 -34.64
C ARG A 367 2.40 -14.60 -35.91
N ILE A 368 2.41 -13.67 -36.85
CA ILE A 368 1.79 -13.84 -38.17
C ILE A 368 2.87 -13.61 -39.21
N ASP A 369 3.34 -14.71 -39.78
CA ASP A 369 4.44 -14.73 -40.74
C ASP A 369 3.99 -15.17 -42.14
N ARG A 370 2.71 -15.55 -42.30
CA ARG A 370 2.10 -15.94 -43.58
C ARG A 370 0.87 -15.09 -43.84
N PHE A 371 0.79 -14.52 -45.04
CA PHE A 371 -0.30 -13.65 -45.47
C PHE A 371 -0.89 -14.17 -46.78
N ALA A 372 -2.21 -14.15 -46.86
CA ALA A 372 -2.96 -14.51 -48.07
C ALA A 372 -2.93 -13.39 -49.12
N ALA A 373 -2.75 -12.14 -48.68
CA ALA A 373 -2.55 -10.97 -49.53
C ALA A 373 -1.78 -9.88 -48.77
N GLU A 374 -1.14 -8.99 -49.52
CA GLU A 374 -0.42 -7.83 -48.99
C GLU A 374 -0.85 -6.57 -49.74
N VAL A 375 -1.02 -5.47 -49.00
CA VAL A 375 -1.25 -4.11 -49.51
C VAL A 375 -0.13 -3.22 -48.99
N PHE A 376 0.44 -2.37 -49.84
CA PHE A 376 1.59 -1.53 -49.49
C PHE A 376 1.19 -0.05 -49.40
N VAL A 377 1.76 0.65 -48.40
CA VAL A 377 1.52 2.08 -48.14
C VAL A 377 2.85 2.81 -48.03
N SER A 378 3.03 3.89 -48.79
CA SER A 378 4.28 4.67 -48.84
C SER A 378 3.97 6.17 -48.74
N PRO A 379 4.81 7.00 -48.11
CA PRO A 379 4.62 8.46 -48.12
C PRO A 379 4.71 9.06 -49.53
N ALA A 380 5.40 8.36 -50.45
CA ALA A 380 5.49 8.72 -51.86
C ALA A 380 4.49 7.94 -52.75
N GLY A 381 3.53 7.23 -52.14
CA GLY A 381 2.50 6.49 -52.84
C GLY A 381 1.42 7.39 -53.43
N ASP A 382 0.41 6.76 -54.04
CA ASP A 382 -0.75 7.43 -54.63
C ASP A 382 -2.03 6.71 -54.19
N ASP A 383 -3.03 7.45 -53.70
CA ASP A 383 -4.30 6.85 -53.29
C ASP A 383 -5.17 6.37 -54.47
N ALA A 384 -4.82 6.72 -55.70
CA ALA A 384 -5.37 6.10 -56.90
C ALA A 384 -4.74 4.73 -57.22
N ALA A 385 -3.62 4.37 -56.58
CA ALA A 385 -2.90 3.14 -56.87
C ALA A 385 -3.65 1.87 -56.43
N GLU A 386 -3.17 0.73 -56.96
CA GLU A 386 -3.69 -0.62 -56.66
C GLU A 386 -3.16 -1.19 -55.33
N GLY A 387 -2.14 -0.57 -54.73
CA GLY A 387 -1.56 -0.97 -53.45
C GLY A 387 -0.54 -2.12 -53.53
N SER A 388 0.05 -2.36 -54.70
CA SER A 388 1.17 -3.30 -54.86
C SER A 388 2.47 -2.66 -54.37
N ARG A 389 3.53 -3.45 -54.15
CA ARG A 389 4.82 -2.92 -53.70
C ARG A 389 5.43 -1.89 -54.66
N SER A 390 5.21 -2.09 -55.97
CA SER A 390 5.65 -1.16 -57.02
C SER A 390 4.70 0.02 -57.23
N SER A 391 3.46 -0.06 -56.73
CA SER A 391 2.44 0.97 -56.86
C SER A 391 1.66 1.09 -55.53
N PRO A 392 2.31 1.59 -54.47
CA PRO A 392 1.73 1.61 -53.12
C PRO A 392 0.69 2.74 -52.97
N ALA A 393 -0.26 2.53 -52.06
CA ALA A 393 -1.18 3.58 -51.63
C ALA A 393 -0.44 4.69 -50.87
N ALA A 394 -0.99 5.90 -50.83
CA ALA A 394 -0.42 7.00 -50.04
C ALA A 394 -0.88 6.97 -48.57
N SER A 395 -2.08 6.45 -48.30
CA SER A 395 -2.72 6.53 -46.98
C SER A 395 -3.20 5.17 -46.43
N LEU A 396 -3.31 5.09 -45.10
CA LEU A 396 -3.95 3.96 -44.43
C LEU A 396 -5.44 3.83 -44.77
N ALA A 397 -6.13 4.95 -45.01
CA ALA A 397 -7.53 4.94 -45.40
C ALA A 397 -7.73 4.23 -46.73
N ARG A 398 -6.88 4.52 -47.73
CA ARG A 398 -6.89 3.80 -49.00
C ARG A 398 -6.53 2.32 -48.83
N ALA A 399 -5.53 2.01 -48.00
CA ALA A 399 -5.15 0.62 -47.74
C ALA A 399 -6.30 -0.19 -47.12
N ARG A 400 -7.02 0.38 -46.15
CA ARG A 400 -8.25 -0.20 -45.58
C ARG A 400 -9.26 -0.53 -46.69
N ASP A 401 -9.53 0.40 -47.60
CA ASP A 401 -10.50 0.19 -48.67
C ASP A 401 -10.05 -0.92 -49.66
N LEU A 402 -8.75 -1.03 -49.91
CA LEU A 402 -8.17 -2.14 -50.69
C LEU A 402 -8.34 -3.49 -49.98
N VAL A 403 -8.13 -3.53 -48.65
CA VAL A 403 -8.39 -4.73 -47.82
C VAL A 403 -9.86 -5.13 -47.88
N ARG A 404 -10.80 -4.17 -47.75
CA ARG A 404 -12.23 -4.43 -47.93
C ARG A 404 -12.53 -5.05 -49.30
N GLY A 405 -11.93 -4.50 -50.35
CA GLY A 405 -12.03 -5.04 -51.71
C GLY A 405 -11.52 -6.48 -51.83
N LEU A 406 -10.39 -6.81 -51.20
CA LEU A 406 -9.86 -8.18 -51.16
C LEU A 406 -10.82 -9.14 -50.44
N ARG A 407 -11.38 -8.71 -49.30
CA ARG A 407 -12.38 -9.49 -48.56
C ARG A 407 -13.64 -9.73 -49.38
N ALA A 408 -14.16 -8.70 -50.05
CA ALA A 408 -15.32 -8.81 -50.93
C ALA A 408 -15.10 -9.79 -52.10
N ARG A 409 -13.85 -9.93 -52.57
CA ARG A 409 -13.45 -10.91 -53.60
C ARG A 409 -13.18 -12.33 -53.06
N GLY A 410 -13.34 -12.56 -51.76
CA GLY A 410 -13.23 -13.87 -51.15
C GLY A 410 -11.85 -14.25 -50.62
N THR A 411 -10.91 -13.31 -50.46
CA THR A 411 -9.62 -13.58 -49.81
C THR A 411 -9.82 -14.05 -48.37
N ARG A 412 -9.47 -15.32 -48.11
CA ARG A 412 -9.48 -15.94 -46.77
C ARG A 412 -8.06 -15.98 -46.20
N GLY A 413 -7.92 -15.90 -44.88
CA GLY A 413 -6.62 -15.85 -44.19
C GLY A 413 -6.16 -14.43 -43.88
N ALA A 414 -4.97 -14.31 -43.30
CA ALA A 414 -4.42 -13.03 -42.82
C ALA A 414 -4.06 -12.10 -43.99
N ILE A 415 -4.35 -10.80 -43.87
CA ILE A 415 -3.97 -9.79 -44.86
C ILE A 415 -3.04 -8.78 -44.20
N ALA A 416 -1.87 -8.55 -44.80
CA ALA A 416 -0.95 -7.52 -44.32
C ALA A 416 -1.18 -6.19 -45.05
N VAL A 417 -1.20 -5.10 -44.30
CA VAL A 417 -0.95 -3.75 -44.80
C VAL A 417 0.48 -3.39 -44.39
N ARG A 418 1.40 -3.45 -45.36
CA ARG A 418 2.84 -3.13 -45.20
C ARG A 418 3.03 -1.63 -45.31
N VAL A 419 3.40 -0.99 -44.21
CA VAL A 419 3.65 0.46 -44.15
C VAL A 419 5.16 0.69 -44.26
N LEU A 420 5.58 1.30 -45.37
CA LEU A 420 6.99 1.55 -45.65
C LEU A 420 7.57 2.64 -44.72
N PRO A 421 8.90 2.72 -44.56
CA PRO A 421 9.54 3.78 -43.78
C PRO A 421 9.19 5.19 -44.30
N GLY A 422 8.93 6.09 -43.36
CA GLY A 422 8.78 7.52 -43.61
C GLY A 422 7.75 8.21 -42.72
N GLU A 423 7.59 9.50 -42.94
CA GLU A 423 6.66 10.36 -42.19
C GLU A 423 5.35 10.52 -42.97
N TYR A 424 4.24 10.22 -42.30
CA TYR A 424 2.88 10.27 -42.83
C TYR A 424 2.11 11.40 -42.12
N PRO A 425 1.84 12.54 -42.79
CA PRO A 425 1.11 13.64 -42.18
C PRO A 425 -0.32 13.22 -41.78
N VAL A 426 -0.70 13.50 -40.53
CA VAL A 426 -2.04 13.22 -40.02
C VAL A 426 -2.93 14.44 -40.22
N ALA A 427 -3.78 14.40 -41.26
CA ALA A 427 -4.77 15.45 -41.53
C ALA A 427 -6.12 15.20 -40.82
N GLY A 428 -6.36 13.99 -40.33
CA GLY A 428 -7.58 13.57 -39.64
C GLY A 428 -7.47 12.14 -39.10
N THR A 429 -8.50 11.67 -38.42
CA THR A 429 -8.51 10.36 -37.75
C THR A 429 -8.58 9.20 -38.75
N PHE A 430 -7.64 8.25 -38.65
CA PHE A 430 -7.76 6.96 -39.32
C PHE A 430 -8.81 6.11 -38.61
N SER A 431 -9.94 5.87 -39.28
CA SER A 431 -11.10 5.21 -38.67
C SER A 431 -11.29 3.79 -39.20
N LEU A 432 -11.44 2.84 -38.28
CA LEU A 432 -11.82 1.45 -38.54
C LEU A 432 -13.16 1.16 -37.86
N SER A 433 -14.04 0.46 -38.56
CA SER A 433 -15.35 0.02 -38.04
C SER A 433 -15.46 -1.50 -38.06
N ALA A 434 -16.58 -2.04 -37.60
CA ALA A 434 -16.87 -3.47 -37.66
C ALA A 434 -16.68 -4.11 -39.05
N GLU A 435 -16.83 -3.35 -40.15
CA GLU A 435 -16.58 -3.81 -41.52
C GLU A 435 -15.11 -4.17 -41.78
N ASP A 436 -14.18 -3.58 -41.02
CA ASP A 436 -12.74 -3.76 -41.15
C ASP A 436 -12.22 -4.96 -40.34
N SER A 437 -13.11 -5.69 -39.69
CA SER A 437 -12.76 -6.82 -38.83
C SER A 437 -12.14 -7.97 -39.63
N GLY A 438 -11.17 -8.64 -39.00
CA GLY A 438 -10.67 -9.93 -39.43
C GLY A 438 -11.45 -11.09 -38.81
N THR A 439 -10.80 -12.24 -38.79
CA THR A 439 -11.19 -13.40 -37.98
C THR A 439 -9.95 -13.93 -37.25
N PRO A 440 -10.08 -14.80 -36.23
CA PRO A 440 -8.92 -15.38 -35.55
C PRO A 440 -7.90 -16.04 -36.50
N ASP A 441 -8.38 -16.74 -37.54
CA ASP A 441 -7.54 -17.39 -38.55
C ASP A 441 -7.16 -16.47 -39.73
N GLY A 442 -7.80 -15.30 -39.83
CA GLY A 442 -7.60 -14.34 -40.89
C GLY A 442 -7.65 -12.91 -40.42
N PRO A 443 -6.74 -12.48 -39.53
CA PRO A 443 -6.70 -11.10 -39.04
C PRO A 443 -6.25 -10.12 -40.12
N VAL A 444 -6.51 -8.84 -39.91
CA VAL A 444 -5.93 -7.74 -40.72
C VAL A 444 -4.78 -7.11 -39.93
N VAL A 445 -3.59 -7.04 -40.54
CA VAL A 445 -2.36 -6.66 -39.86
C VAL A 445 -1.75 -5.43 -40.52
N TYR A 446 -1.88 -4.26 -39.90
CA TYR A 446 -1.16 -3.05 -40.28
C TYR A 446 0.22 -3.06 -39.64
N ARG A 447 1.25 -3.31 -40.45
CA ARG A 447 2.61 -3.57 -39.98
C ARG A 447 3.61 -2.64 -40.63
N ALA A 448 4.44 -1.98 -39.82
CA ALA A 448 5.62 -1.29 -40.32
C ALA A 448 6.60 -2.29 -40.95
N GLU A 449 7.11 -1.99 -42.15
CA GLU A 449 8.17 -2.80 -42.77
C GLU A 449 9.46 -2.76 -41.92
N GLU A 450 9.75 -1.57 -41.35
CA GLU A 450 10.78 -1.38 -40.33
C GLU A 450 10.12 -0.79 -39.06
N PRO A 451 10.10 -1.53 -37.93
CA PRO A 451 9.48 -1.05 -36.69
C PRO A 451 9.97 0.34 -36.26
N GLY A 452 9.04 1.21 -35.91
CA GLY A 452 9.28 2.60 -35.48
C GLY A 452 9.61 3.57 -36.62
N LYS A 453 9.74 3.12 -37.88
CA LYS A 453 10.10 3.98 -39.02
C LYS A 453 8.90 4.49 -39.83
N ALA A 454 7.73 3.90 -39.69
CA ALA A 454 6.48 4.44 -40.21
C ALA A 454 5.86 5.38 -39.17
N VAL A 455 6.08 6.69 -39.33
CA VAL A 455 5.72 7.72 -38.35
C VAL A 455 4.49 8.51 -38.81
N PHE A 456 3.37 8.30 -38.16
CA PHE A 456 2.16 9.13 -38.30
C PHE A 456 2.33 10.41 -37.49
N TYR A 457 2.54 11.52 -38.18
CA TYR A 457 2.95 12.80 -37.58
C TYR A 457 1.82 13.84 -37.64
N GLY A 458 1.31 14.24 -36.48
CA GLY A 458 0.21 15.22 -36.34
C GLY A 458 0.66 16.66 -36.08
N GLY A 459 1.95 16.94 -36.27
CA GLY A 459 2.56 18.22 -35.93
C GLY A 459 2.95 19.10 -37.11
N ARG A 460 3.53 20.26 -36.79
CA ARG A 460 4.14 21.19 -37.74
C ARG A 460 5.48 21.68 -37.21
N ARG A 461 6.50 21.65 -38.09
CA ARG A 461 7.81 22.24 -37.84
C ARG A 461 7.73 23.76 -38.01
N LEU A 462 8.30 24.49 -37.06
CA LEU A 462 8.31 25.94 -37.02
C LEU A 462 9.58 26.48 -37.66
N ALA A 463 9.45 27.59 -38.39
CA ALA A 463 10.53 28.30 -39.07
C ALA A 463 10.27 29.81 -39.02
N GLY A 464 11.19 30.62 -39.58
CA GLY A 464 11.01 32.08 -39.61
C GLY A 464 11.22 32.76 -38.26
N TRP A 465 12.08 32.19 -37.41
CA TRP A 465 12.44 32.76 -36.12
C TRP A 465 13.14 34.11 -36.27
N ALA A 466 12.69 35.11 -35.51
CA ALA A 466 13.29 36.44 -35.47
C ALA A 466 13.47 36.91 -34.02
N PRO A 467 14.47 37.78 -33.73
CA PRO A 467 14.56 38.44 -32.44
C PRO A 467 13.29 39.25 -32.13
N VAL A 468 12.96 39.37 -30.84
CA VAL A 468 11.88 40.26 -30.41
C VAL A 468 12.34 41.71 -30.53
N ALA A 469 11.67 42.48 -31.40
CA ALA A 469 11.96 43.91 -31.63
C ALA A 469 10.76 44.82 -31.34
N ASP A 470 9.58 44.25 -31.08
CA ASP A 470 8.37 45.01 -30.76
C ASP A 470 8.50 45.68 -29.38
N ALA A 471 8.26 46.99 -29.32
CA ALA A 471 8.47 47.78 -28.10
C ALA A 471 7.52 47.38 -26.96
N ASP A 472 6.27 47.00 -27.26
CA ASP A 472 5.33 46.56 -26.23
C ASP A 472 5.77 45.22 -25.63
N ALA A 473 6.11 44.25 -26.49
CA ALA A 473 6.63 42.95 -26.04
C ALA A 473 7.93 43.10 -25.23
N LEU A 474 8.88 43.92 -25.69
CA LEU A 474 10.13 44.20 -24.97
C LEU A 474 9.91 44.85 -23.61
N SER A 475 8.91 45.73 -23.49
CA SER A 475 8.58 46.40 -22.22
C SER A 475 8.05 45.42 -21.17
N ARG A 476 7.37 44.35 -21.61
CA ARG A 476 6.79 43.31 -20.75
C ARG A 476 7.78 42.21 -20.38
N LEU A 477 8.70 41.88 -21.28
CA LEU A 477 9.75 40.89 -21.04
C LEU A 477 10.63 41.27 -19.82
N PRO A 478 11.01 40.29 -18.97
CA PRO A 478 12.07 40.46 -17.98
C PRO A 478 13.35 40.97 -18.62
N GLU A 479 14.09 41.81 -17.90
CA GLU A 479 15.31 42.45 -18.42
C GLU A 479 16.35 41.40 -18.83
N GLU A 480 16.50 40.35 -18.02
CA GLU A 480 17.40 39.22 -18.22
C GLU A 480 17.09 38.39 -19.48
N ALA A 481 15.86 38.46 -20.00
CA ALA A 481 15.42 37.71 -21.17
C ALA A 481 15.53 38.52 -22.49
N ARG A 482 15.64 39.86 -22.39
CA ARG A 482 15.74 40.74 -23.58
C ARG A 482 16.98 40.38 -24.41
N GLY A 483 16.79 40.29 -25.72
CA GLY A 483 17.83 39.87 -26.67
C GLY A 483 18.09 38.36 -26.73
N LYS A 484 17.46 37.55 -25.87
CA LYS A 484 17.59 36.08 -25.85
C LYS A 484 16.33 35.35 -26.33
N VAL A 485 15.18 36.00 -26.24
CA VAL A 485 13.90 35.49 -26.74
C VAL A 485 13.79 35.69 -28.24
N VAL A 486 13.29 34.66 -28.92
CA VAL A 486 12.91 34.69 -30.34
C VAL A 486 11.40 34.58 -30.49
N ARG A 487 10.89 35.03 -31.63
CA ARG A 487 9.47 34.93 -31.99
C ARG A 487 9.26 34.30 -33.36
N CYS A 488 8.09 33.70 -33.55
CA CYS A 488 7.63 33.07 -34.79
C CYS A 488 6.15 33.43 -35.05
N ASP A 489 5.84 33.85 -36.28
CA ASP A 489 4.46 34.12 -36.71
C ASP A 489 3.79 32.82 -37.19
N LEU A 490 2.86 32.30 -36.39
CA LEU A 490 2.17 31.05 -36.70
C LEU A 490 1.16 31.21 -37.84
N LYS A 491 0.54 32.38 -37.96
CA LYS A 491 -0.43 32.66 -39.03
C LYS A 491 0.27 32.71 -40.39
N ALA A 492 1.47 33.28 -40.45
CA ALA A 492 2.32 33.26 -41.65
C ALA A 492 2.70 31.84 -42.09
N LEU A 493 2.80 30.89 -41.15
CA LEU A 493 3.02 29.46 -41.42
C LEU A 493 1.74 28.68 -41.77
N GLY A 494 0.60 29.36 -41.87
CA GLY A 494 -0.71 28.77 -42.16
C GLY A 494 -1.37 28.10 -40.96
N ILE A 495 -0.84 28.28 -39.75
CA ILE A 495 -1.38 27.72 -38.51
C ILE A 495 -2.35 28.74 -37.91
N ARG A 496 -3.65 28.45 -37.99
CA ARG A 496 -4.72 29.36 -37.54
C ARG A 496 -5.48 28.87 -36.32
N ASP A 497 -5.61 27.56 -36.17
CA ASP A 497 -6.17 26.95 -34.97
C ASP A 497 -5.04 26.73 -33.95
N LEU A 498 -5.03 27.58 -32.93
CA LEU A 498 -4.03 27.57 -31.87
C LEU A 498 -4.48 26.76 -30.64
N GLY A 499 -5.71 26.23 -30.66
CA GLY A 499 -6.38 25.69 -29.48
C GLY A 499 -6.74 26.78 -28.46
N ARG A 500 -7.27 26.36 -27.31
CA ARG A 500 -7.62 27.26 -26.20
C ARG A 500 -7.17 26.68 -24.87
N LEU A 501 -6.79 27.55 -23.94
CA LEU A 501 -6.67 27.17 -22.54
C LEU A 501 -8.07 27.09 -21.92
N ALA A 502 -8.20 26.23 -20.91
CA ALA A 502 -9.45 25.99 -20.19
C ALA A 502 -9.12 25.59 -18.76
N VAL A 503 -10.12 25.63 -17.89
CA VAL A 503 -10.06 25.02 -16.56
C VAL A 503 -9.87 23.51 -16.72
N ARG A 504 -8.94 22.95 -15.94
CA ARG A 504 -8.51 21.54 -15.95
C ARG A 504 -8.28 21.07 -14.53
N GLY A 505 -8.00 19.77 -14.39
CA GLY A 505 -7.66 19.14 -13.12
C GLY A 505 -8.80 18.30 -12.55
N PHE A 506 -8.68 17.95 -11.28
CA PHE A 506 -9.59 17.00 -10.65
C PHE A 506 -11.03 17.55 -10.56
N GLY A 507 -11.99 16.70 -10.91
CA GLY A 507 -13.43 17.06 -10.91
C GLY A 507 -13.83 18.10 -11.95
N GLN A 508 -12.93 18.50 -12.87
CA GLN A 508 -13.22 19.48 -13.91
C GLN A 508 -13.71 18.82 -15.21
N PRO A 509 -14.44 19.55 -16.08
CA PRO A 509 -14.87 19.04 -17.37
C PRO A 509 -13.71 18.55 -18.26
N PRO A 510 -13.97 17.65 -19.24
CA PRO A 510 -12.97 17.24 -20.20
C PRO A 510 -12.33 18.45 -20.90
N SER A 511 -11.01 18.47 -20.85
CA SER A 511 -10.24 19.57 -21.42
C SER A 511 -10.24 19.56 -22.95
N PRO A 512 -10.30 20.73 -23.62
CA PRO A 512 -10.14 20.82 -25.05
C PRO A 512 -8.69 20.49 -25.48
N PRO A 513 -8.46 20.16 -26.76
CA PRO A 513 -7.12 19.97 -27.32
C PRO A 513 -6.17 21.14 -27.00
N THR A 514 -5.00 20.83 -26.46
CA THR A 514 -4.01 21.82 -25.98
C THR A 514 -2.82 21.88 -26.92
N LEU A 515 -2.32 23.08 -27.15
CA LEU A 515 -1.06 23.28 -27.88
C LEU A 515 0.12 23.16 -26.92
N GLU A 516 1.10 22.36 -27.33
CA GLU A 516 2.41 22.25 -26.70
C GLU A 516 3.51 22.61 -27.70
N VAL A 517 4.65 23.09 -27.19
CA VAL A 517 5.85 23.40 -27.99
C VAL A 517 6.93 22.39 -27.65
N PHE A 518 7.59 21.86 -28.68
CA PHE A 518 8.71 20.93 -28.54
C PHE A 518 9.95 21.50 -29.22
N VAL A 519 11.12 21.33 -28.62
CA VAL A 519 12.42 21.66 -29.23
C VAL A 519 13.34 20.45 -29.08
N GLY A 520 13.84 19.93 -30.20
CA GLY A 520 14.68 18.72 -30.20
C GLY A 520 13.95 17.50 -29.59
N GLY A 521 12.63 17.40 -29.79
CA GLY A 521 11.79 16.34 -29.24
C GLY A 521 11.43 16.52 -27.75
N ARG A 522 11.99 17.51 -27.05
CA ARG A 522 11.69 17.78 -25.63
C ARG A 522 10.56 18.78 -25.49
N PRO A 523 9.59 18.57 -24.58
CA PRO A 523 8.55 19.54 -24.31
C PRO A 523 9.13 20.79 -23.64
N MET A 524 8.72 21.96 -24.11
CA MET A 524 9.05 23.26 -23.54
C MET A 524 8.01 23.66 -22.49
N THR A 525 8.43 24.46 -21.52
CA THR A 525 7.59 24.87 -20.38
C THR A 525 6.82 26.14 -20.74
N PRO A 526 5.48 26.21 -20.60
CA PRO A 526 4.80 27.50 -20.67
C PRO A 526 5.40 28.44 -19.64
N ALA A 527 5.77 29.65 -20.05
CA ALA A 527 6.40 30.67 -19.20
C ALA A 527 5.60 30.83 -17.90
N ARG A 528 6.28 30.63 -16.76
CA ARG A 528 5.61 30.47 -15.47
C ARG A 528 6.44 31.03 -14.32
N TRP A 529 5.75 31.42 -13.25
CA TRP A 529 6.38 31.78 -11.99
C TRP A 529 5.79 31.02 -10.80
N PRO A 530 6.62 30.46 -9.91
CA PRO A 530 8.07 30.33 -10.06
C PRO A 530 8.44 29.33 -11.17
N ASN A 531 9.64 29.45 -11.73
CA ASN A 531 10.11 28.60 -12.84
C ASN A 531 10.09 27.11 -12.47
N ALA A 532 10.28 26.78 -11.19
CA ALA A 532 10.16 25.43 -10.62
C ALA A 532 9.40 25.44 -9.29
N GLY A 533 8.67 24.35 -9.00
CA GLY A 533 7.89 24.20 -7.77
C GLY A 533 6.62 25.06 -7.74
N PHE A 534 6.18 25.38 -6.51
CA PHE A 534 4.97 26.12 -6.19
C PHE A 534 5.28 27.22 -5.16
N VAL A 535 4.41 28.22 -5.10
CA VAL A 535 4.37 29.24 -4.04
C VAL A 535 3.06 29.17 -3.27
N GLY A 536 3.08 29.60 -2.01
CA GLY A 536 1.88 29.79 -1.22
C GLY A 536 1.19 31.14 -1.48
N ILE A 537 0.11 31.38 -0.74
CA ILE A 537 -0.60 32.66 -0.71
C ILE A 537 -0.26 33.43 0.57
N GLY A 538 -0.44 34.75 0.57
CA GLY A 538 -0.35 35.57 1.79
C GLY A 538 -1.57 35.40 2.68
N LYS A 539 -2.76 35.52 2.08
CA LYS A 539 -4.04 35.39 2.80
C LYS A 539 -5.16 35.01 1.85
N LEU A 540 -6.04 34.11 2.26
CA LEU A 540 -7.28 33.85 1.55
C LEU A 540 -8.30 34.95 1.86
N VAL A 541 -8.75 35.68 0.84
CA VAL A 541 -9.71 36.79 0.98
C VAL A 541 -11.13 36.31 0.76
N GLN A 542 -11.35 35.52 -0.30
CA GLN A 542 -12.63 34.93 -0.66
C GLN A 542 -12.40 33.51 -1.20
N PRO A 543 -12.93 32.46 -0.55
CA PRO A 543 -12.81 31.07 -1.03
C PRO A 543 -13.34 30.84 -2.46
N GLY A 544 -14.38 31.58 -2.85
CA GLY A 544 -15.16 31.39 -4.07
C GLY A 544 -16.32 30.43 -3.90
N SER A 545 -17.39 30.65 -4.66
CA SER A 545 -18.55 29.76 -4.80
C SER A 545 -19.27 30.06 -6.11
N ARG A 546 -19.36 29.09 -7.04
CA ARG A 546 -20.08 29.30 -8.32
C ARG A 546 -21.57 29.37 -8.05
N ARG A 547 -22.08 28.58 -7.09
CA ARG A 547 -23.48 28.63 -6.62
C ARG A 547 -23.90 30.04 -6.19
N GLU A 548 -23.02 30.76 -5.51
CA GLU A 548 -23.29 32.13 -5.04
C GLU A 548 -22.79 33.22 -6.02
N GLY A 549 -22.19 32.85 -7.15
CA GLY A 549 -21.59 33.79 -8.10
C GLY A 549 -20.40 34.56 -7.53
N LYS A 550 -19.70 34.03 -6.53
CA LYS A 550 -18.55 34.68 -5.88
C LYS A 550 -17.24 34.12 -6.43
N PRO A 551 -16.33 34.94 -6.97
CA PRO A 551 -15.03 34.47 -7.44
C PRO A 551 -14.11 34.09 -6.27
N SER A 552 -13.09 33.29 -6.55
CA SER A 552 -11.99 33.08 -5.59
C SER A 552 -11.03 34.28 -5.63
N VAL A 553 -10.61 34.77 -4.45
CA VAL A 553 -9.71 35.92 -4.30
C VAL A 553 -8.72 35.65 -3.17
N PHE A 554 -7.43 35.92 -3.39
CA PHE A 554 -6.39 35.80 -2.38
C PHE A 554 -5.30 36.87 -2.54
N GLU A 555 -4.62 37.18 -1.44
CA GLU A 555 -3.43 38.01 -1.42
C GLU A 555 -2.21 37.19 -1.87
N TYR A 556 -1.43 37.70 -2.81
CA TYR A 556 -0.21 37.05 -3.30
C TYR A 556 1.04 37.48 -2.51
N LEU A 557 2.07 36.63 -2.52
CA LEU A 557 3.35 36.91 -1.87
C LEU A 557 4.32 37.65 -2.78
N GLY A 558 5.17 38.49 -2.18
CA GLY A 558 6.22 39.23 -2.89
C GLY A 558 5.69 40.25 -3.90
N ASP A 559 6.57 40.80 -4.73
CA ASP A 559 6.24 41.89 -5.66
C ASP A 559 6.08 41.41 -7.11
N ARG A 560 6.47 40.16 -7.39
CA ARG A 560 6.49 39.58 -8.75
C ARG A 560 5.12 39.68 -9.45
N PRO A 561 3.99 39.30 -8.81
CA PRO A 561 2.69 39.32 -9.48
C PRO A 561 2.21 40.70 -9.93
N ALA A 562 2.73 41.80 -9.34
CA ALA A 562 2.38 43.16 -9.75
C ALA A 562 2.74 43.46 -11.21
N ARG A 563 3.73 42.74 -11.78
CA ARG A 563 4.16 42.87 -13.19
C ARG A 563 3.10 42.42 -14.18
N TRP A 564 2.18 41.54 -13.75
CA TRP A 564 1.23 40.87 -14.63
C TRP A 564 -0.09 41.64 -14.81
N ALA A 565 -0.21 42.86 -14.26
CA ALA A 565 -1.42 43.68 -14.35
C ALA A 565 -1.90 43.97 -15.79
N ARG A 566 -1.02 43.82 -16.78
CA ARG A 566 -1.32 43.98 -18.22
C ARG A 566 -1.42 42.65 -18.99
N ALA A 567 -1.33 41.51 -18.32
CA ALA A 567 -1.39 40.20 -18.98
C ALA A 567 -2.81 39.91 -19.51
N GLU A 568 -2.93 39.42 -20.75
CA GLU A 568 -4.24 39.17 -21.39
C GLU A 568 -4.88 37.84 -20.97
N GLU A 569 -4.09 36.78 -20.79
CA GLU A 569 -4.57 35.44 -20.36
C GLU A 569 -3.66 34.83 -19.28
N PRO A 570 -3.52 35.45 -18.09
CA PRO A 570 -2.86 34.83 -16.95
C PRO A 570 -3.66 33.64 -16.40
N TRP A 571 -2.98 32.51 -16.16
CA TRP A 571 -3.57 31.33 -15.55
C TRP A 571 -2.81 30.92 -14.29
N LEU A 572 -3.51 30.28 -13.37
CA LEU A 572 -2.93 29.58 -12.23
C LEU A 572 -3.04 28.09 -12.46
N PHE A 573 -2.04 27.33 -12.03
CA PHE A 573 -2.16 25.91 -11.75
C PHE A 573 -1.80 25.70 -10.28
N GLY A 574 -2.55 24.85 -9.57
CA GLY A 574 -2.21 24.55 -8.18
C GLY A 574 -3.18 23.63 -7.47
N TYR A 575 -2.92 23.48 -6.17
CA TYR A 575 -3.73 22.77 -5.20
C TYR A 575 -4.37 23.81 -4.28
N PHE A 576 -5.68 23.98 -4.38
CA PHE A 576 -6.38 25.12 -3.78
C PHE A 576 -7.23 24.77 -2.56
N HIS A 577 -7.42 23.49 -2.26
CA HIS A 577 -8.12 23.02 -1.06
C HIS A 577 -7.47 21.74 -0.55
N TYR A 578 -7.41 20.74 -1.42
CA TYR A 578 -6.83 19.44 -1.13
C TYR A 578 -5.59 19.21 -1.98
N LEU A 579 -4.53 18.64 -1.38
CA LEU A 579 -3.25 18.41 -2.05
C LEU A 579 -3.22 17.19 -3.00
N TRP A 580 -4.35 16.47 -3.11
CA TRP A 580 -4.59 15.42 -4.11
C TRP A 580 -5.39 15.90 -5.33
N ALA A 581 -5.89 17.14 -5.32
CA ALA A 581 -6.80 17.66 -6.34
C ALA A 581 -6.27 18.95 -6.95
N ASP A 582 -5.54 18.82 -8.06
CA ASP A 582 -5.06 19.97 -8.83
C ASP A 582 -6.19 20.66 -9.60
N ALA A 583 -5.99 21.93 -9.93
CA ALA A 583 -6.78 22.61 -10.95
C ALA A 583 -5.97 23.68 -11.69
N THR A 584 -6.44 24.03 -12.89
CA THR A 584 -6.10 25.32 -13.51
C THR A 584 -7.25 26.31 -13.37
N ILE A 585 -6.94 27.58 -13.09
CA ILE A 585 -7.94 28.64 -12.93
C ILE A 585 -7.45 29.89 -13.65
N ARG A 586 -8.33 30.53 -14.43
CA ARG A 586 -8.01 31.78 -15.11
C ARG A 586 -8.06 32.95 -14.12
N VAL A 587 -7.07 33.84 -14.22
CA VAL A 587 -7.02 35.07 -13.45
C VAL A 587 -7.82 36.15 -14.18
N SER A 588 -8.73 36.82 -13.48
CA SER A 588 -9.56 37.90 -14.01
C SER A 588 -8.95 39.27 -13.77
N ARG A 589 -8.34 39.47 -12.60
CA ARG A 589 -7.78 40.75 -12.19
C ARG A 589 -6.62 40.57 -11.21
N ILE A 590 -5.61 41.40 -11.39
CA ILE A 590 -4.47 41.54 -10.46
C ILE A 590 -4.48 42.99 -9.97
N ASP A 591 -4.50 43.17 -8.65
CA ASP A 591 -4.50 44.49 -8.02
C ASP A 591 -3.18 44.70 -7.27
N PRO A 592 -2.22 45.46 -7.85
CA PRO A 592 -0.93 45.70 -7.21
C PRO A 592 -1.01 46.47 -5.89
N ALA A 593 -2.01 47.34 -5.72
CA ALA A 593 -2.17 48.16 -4.53
C ALA A 593 -2.73 47.32 -3.36
N ALA A 594 -3.71 46.47 -3.64
CA ALA A 594 -4.27 45.54 -2.66
C ALA A 594 -3.44 44.24 -2.50
N ARG A 595 -2.48 44.00 -3.40
CA ARG A 595 -1.71 42.75 -3.53
C ARG A 595 -2.59 41.51 -3.71
N THR A 596 -3.69 41.62 -4.46
CA THR A 596 -4.65 40.52 -4.65
C THR A 596 -4.68 39.98 -6.08
N ILE A 597 -4.90 38.67 -6.21
CA ILE A 597 -5.33 37.99 -7.44
C ILE A 597 -6.79 37.59 -7.28
N ALA A 598 -7.63 37.94 -8.25
CA ALA A 598 -8.99 37.47 -8.40
C ALA A 598 -9.11 36.53 -9.61
N CYS A 599 -9.87 35.45 -9.47
CA CYS A 599 -10.12 34.46 -10.53
C CYS A 599 -11.38 34.81 -11.34
N ASP A 600 -11.46 34.33 -12.59
CA ASP A 600 -12.67 34.42 -13.45
C ASP A 600 -13.80 33.56 -12.88
N GLU A 601 -13.45 32.36 -12.38
CA GLU A 601 -14.39 31.41 -11.80
C GLU A 601 -14.00 31.07 -10.35
N ALA A 602 -15.00 30.63 -9.58
CA ALA A 602 -14.77 30.05 -8.28
C ALA A 602 -14.11 28.67 -8.41
N TYR A 603 -13.11 28.40 -7.58
CA TYR A 603 -12.75 27.02 -7.27
C TYR A 603 -13.84 26.41 -6.39
N GLU A 604 -14.44 25.30 -6.80
CA GLU A 604 -15.58 24.70 -6.08
C GLU A 604 -15.32 23.34 -5.44
N TYR A 605 -14.26 22.65 -5.85
CA TYR A 605 -13.98 21.33 -5.27
C TYR A 605 -13.73 21.47 -3.76
N GLY A 606 -14.33 20.61 -2.95
CA GLY A 606 -14.32 20.77 -1.49
C GLY A 606 -15.11 21.96 -0.94
N GLY A 607 -15.93 22.64 -1.74
CA GLY A 607 -16.78 23.76 -1.31
C GLY A 607 -16.13 25.14 -1.38
N GLY A 608 -14.96 25.28 -2.01
CA GLY A 608 -14.22 26.55 -2.09
C GLY A 608 -12.72 26.36 -1.90
N MET A 609 -11.91 27.40 -2.10
CA MET A 609 -10.50 27.34 -1.68
C MET A 609 -10.38 27.22 -0.15
N SER A 610 -9.39 26.48 0.35
CA SER A 610 -9.13 26.31 1.79
C SER A 610 -7.65 26.34 2.10
N THR A 611 -7.27 27.00 3.20
CA THR A 611 -5.89 27.06 3.69
C THR A 611 -5.53 25.93 4.65
N GLU A 612 -6.46 25.01 4.95
CA GLU A 612 -6.26 23.95 5.95
C GLU A 612 -5.05 23.05 5.61
N GLN A 613 -4.89 22.67 4.34
CA GLN A 613 -3.75 21.88 3.86
C GLN A 613 -2.64 22.73 3.24
N GLY A 614 -2.82 24.06 3.24
CA GLY A 614 -1.96 25.00 2.52
C GLY A 614 -2.28 25.08 1.03
N ILE A 615 -2.63 26.28 0.55
CA ILE A 615 -2.79 26.55 -0.88
C ILE A 615 -1.41 26.71 -1.50
N GLN A 616 -1.17 26.02 -2.61
CA GLN A 616 0.08 26.14 -3.36
C GLN A 616 -0.20 26.21 -4.87
N TYR A 617 0.44 27.15 -5.57
CA TYR A 617 0.18 27.40 -6.99
C TYR A 617 1.43 27.91 -7.72
N TYR A 618 1.38 27.90 -9.05
CA TYR A 618 2.22 28.72 -9.91
C TYR A 618 1.35 29.45 -10.93
N ALA A 619 1.76 30.64 -11.34
CA ALA A 619 1.12 31.38 -12.43
C ALA A 619 1.82 31.02 -13.75
N PHE A 620 1.09 30.86 -14.84
CA PHE A 620 1.64 30.51 -16.15
C PHE A 620 0.90 31.21 -17.29
N ASN A 621 1.45 31.04 -18.51
CA ASN A 621 1.00 31.71 -19.73
C ASN A 621 1.21 33.23 -19.67
N LEU A 622 2.40 33.63 -19.19
CA LEU A 622 2.78 35.03 -18.96
C LEU A 622 4.02 35.38 -19.80
N LEU A 623 3.94 36.40 -20.65
CA LEU A 623 5.14 36.93 -21.35
C LEU A 623 6.12 37.57 -20.35
N GLU A 624 5.57 38.14 -19.29
CA GLU A 624 6.26 38.80 -18.19
C GLU A 624 7.15 37.84 -17.38
N GLU A 625 6.90 36.53 -17.48
CA GLU A 625 7.65 35.47 -16.80
C GLU A 625 8.35 34.56 -17.81
N LEU A 626 8.55 35.00 -19.06
CA LEU A 626 9.40 34.31 -20.03
C LEU A 626 10.87 34.64 -19.74
N ASP A 627 11.45 34.00 -18.72
CA ASP A 627 12.72 34.40 -18.11
C ASP A 627 13.80 33.31 -18.07
N ALA A 628 13.43 32.05 -18.37
CA ALA A 628 14.35 30.92 -18.36
C ALA A 628 14.46 30.21 -19.73
N PRO A 629 15.65 29.67 -20.07
CA PRO A 629 15.81 28.81 -21.23
C PRO A 629 14.84 27.63 -21.23
N GLY A 630 14.17 27.41 -22.37
CA GLY A 630 13.18 26.35 -22.54
C GLY A 630 11.75 26.77 -22.22
N GLU A 631 11.52 28.04 -21.88
CA GLU A 631 10.18 28.59 -21.69
C GLU A 631 9.59 29.18 -22.98
N TRP A 632 8.26 29.20 -23.08
CA TRP A 632 7.54 29.79 -24.21
C TRP A 632 6.24 30.49 -23.79
N TYR A 633 5.81 31.47 -24.60
CA TYR A 633 4.54 32.17 -24.47
C TYR A 633 3.86 32.30 -25.84
N LEU A 634 2.54 32.11 -25.89
CA LEU A 634 1.78 32.26 -27.13
C LEU A 634 0.79 33.42 -27.02
N ASP A 635 1.05 34.46 -27.79
CA ASP A 635 0.07 35.51 -28.05
C ASP A 635 -0.95 34.97 -29.06
N ARG A 636 -2.08 34.45 -28.56
CA ARG A 636 -3.13 33.84 -29.38
C ARG A 636 -3.84 34.84 -30.28
N LYS A 637 -3.95 36.09 -29.82
CA LYS A 637 -4.62 37.18 -30.54
C LYS A 637 -3.79 37.61 -31.74
N ALA A 638 -2.50 37.88 -31.54
CA ALA A 638 -1.57 38.18 -32.61
C ALA A 638 -1.28 36.95 -33.47
N GLY A 639 -1.25 35.75 -32.87
CA GLY A 639 -0.82 34.50 -33.53
C GLY A 639 0.70 34.35 -33.54
N VAL A 640 1.37 34.87 -32.50
CA VAL A 640 2.83 34.91 -32.41
C VAL A 640 3.30 34.07 -31.22
N LEU A 641 4.18 33.12 -31.50
CA LEU A 641 4.85 32.32 -30.49
C LEU A 641 6.17 32.98 -30.10
N TYR A 642 6.40 33.16 -28.81
CA TYR A 642 7.64 33.61 -28.20
C TYR A 642 8.31 32.43 -27.50
N LEU A 643 9.61 32.26 -27.68
CA LEU A 643 10.39 31.16 -27.13
C LEU A 643 11.72 31.71 -26.61
N TYR A 644 12.06 31.37 -25.37
CA TYR A 644 13.44 31.44 -24.90
C TYR A 644 14.09 30.10 -25.25
N PRO A 645 14.98 30.03 -26.26
CA PRO A 645 15.58 28.76 -26.66
C PRO A 645 16.31 28.08 -25.50
N PRO A 646 16.19 26.74 -25.33
CA PRO A 646 16.87 26.02 -24.25
C PRO A 646 18.41 26.03 -24.37
N GLY A 647 18.92 26.45 -25.54
CA GLY A 647 20.34 26.63 -25.82
C GLY A 647 20.62 26.53 -27.32
N GLY A 648 21.81 26.98 -27.73
CA GLY A 648 22.25 26.93 -29.12
C GLY A 648 21.47 27.86 -30.07
N ASP A 649 21.72 27.69 -31.36
CA ASP A 649 21.04 28.43 -32.42
C ASP A 649 19.71 27.75 -32.76
N ILE A 650 18.58 28.41 -32.46
CA ILE A 650 17.23 27.88 -32.71
C ILE A 650 16.99 27.57 -34.19
N ALA A 651 17.67 28.27 -35.11
CA ALA A 651 17.55 28.00 -36.54
C ALA A 651 18.14 26.63 -36.95
N LYS A 652 18.97 26.03 -36.09
CA LYS A 652 19.57 24.70 -36.27
C LYS A 652 18.83 23.61 -35.48
N ALA A 653 17.88 23.98 -34.63
CA ALA A 653 17.10 23.05 -33.83
C ALA A 653 15.73 22.79 -34.48
N THR A 654 15.20 21.59 -34.25
CA THR A 654 13.84 21.25 -34.68
C THR A 654 12.84 21.74 -33.63
N ALA A 655 12.14 22.85 -33.90
CA ALA A 655 11.05 23.37 -33.08
C ALA A 655 9.70 22.98 -33.70
N GLU A 656 8.78 22.43 -32.92
CA GLU A 656 7.56 21.80 -33.41
C GLU A 656 6.37 22.09 -32.49
N ILE A 657 5.17 22.09 -33.08
CA ILE A 657 3.89 22.12 -32.34
C ILE A 657 2.96 21.03 -32.85
N GLY A 658 2.08 20.53 -31.98
CA GLY A 658 0.96 19.68 -32.39
C GLY A 658 -0.14 20.50 -33.04
N VAL A 659 -0.71 20.01 -34.15
CA VAL A 659 -1.86 20.65 -34.81
C VAL A 659 -3.08 19.73 -34.92
N ALA A 660 -2.89 18.40 -34.98
CA ALA A 660 -3.98 17.43 -34.97
C ALA A 660 -4.82 17.56 -33.68
N SER A 661 -6.14 17.68 -33.81
CA SER A 661 -7.08 17.93 -32.70
C SER A 661 -8.14 16.83 -32.52
N THR A 662 -7.96 15.71 -33.21
CA THR A 662 -8.77 14.50 -33.06
C THR A 662 -7.83 13.31 -32.80
N PRO A 663 -8.34 12.17 -32.28
CA PRO A 663 -7.52 10.97 -32.13
C PRO A 663 -6.82 10.59 -33.44
N MET A 664 -5.57 10.14 -33.40
CA MET A 664 -4.88 9.71 -34.63
C MET A 664 -5.52 8.46 -35.23
N VAL A 665 -5.93 7.51 -34.39
CA VAL A 665 -6.65 6.29 -34.78
C VAL A 665 -7.90 6.11 -33.93
N ALA A 666 -9.01 5.74 -34.56
CA ALA A 666 -10.23 5.32 -33.89
C ALA A 666 -10.72 3.98 -34.45
N MET A 667 -11.01 3.02 -33.56
CA MET A 667 -11.52 1.70 -33.87
C MET A 667 -12.84 1.52 -33.11
N ASP A 668 -13.95 1.26 -33.81
CA ASP A 668 -15.27 1.01 -33.21
C ASP A 668 -15.78 -0.38 -33.60
N ARG A 669 -15.98 -1.25 -32.60
CA ARG A 669 -16.49 -2.62 -32.74
C ARG A 669 -15.68 -3.47 -33.74
N VAL A 670 -14.37 -3.25 -33.76
CA VAL A 670 -13.43 -3.97 -34.63
C VAL A 670 -13.00 -5.27 -33.96
N CYS A 671 -12.97 -6.37 -34.73
CA CYS A 671 -12.44 -7.65 -34.28
C CYS A 671 -11.18 -8.04 -35.05
N ASP A 672 -10.22 -8.69 -34.37
CA ASP A 672 -9.08 -9.38 -35.01
C ASP A 672 -8.22 -8.47 -35.93
N VAL A 673 -7.98 -7.23 -35.51
CA VAL A 673 -7.10 -6.28 -36.20
C VAL A 673 -5.83 -6.02 -35.38
N ARG A 674 -4.70 -5.91 -36.05
CA ARG A 674 -3.39 -5.72 -35.42
C ARG A 674 -2.69 -4.49 -35.98
N LEU A 675 -2.17 -3.64 -35.10
CA LEU A 675 -1.25 -2.55 -35.42
C LEU A 675 0.12 -2.94 -34.88
N GLU A 676 1.12 -3.07 -35.76
CA GLU A 676 2.43 -3.62 -35.40
C GLU A 676 3.58 -2.70 -35.83
N GLY A 677 4.40 -2.27 -34.87
CA GLY A 677 5.62 -1.49 -35.13
C GLY A 677 5.38 -0.07 -35.65
N LEU A 678 4.16 0.46 -35.58
CA LEU A 678 3.82 1.81 -36.06
C LEU A 678 4.16 2.88 -35.02
N ALA A 679 4.60 4.06 -35.46
CA ALA A 679 4.84 5.20 -34.58
C ALA A 679 3.78 6.29 -34.80
N PHE A 680 3.22 6.80 -33.71
CA PHE A 680 2.23 7.87 -33.67
C PHE A 680 2.80 9.01 -32.84
N ASP A 681 2.92 10.20 -33.44
CA ASP A 681 3.77 11.25 -32.90
C ASP A 681 3.19 12.66 -33.08
N LEU A 682 3.17 13.40 -31.97
CA LEU A 682 2.84 14.83 -31.88
C LEU A 682 1.38 15.17 -32.24
N SER A 683 0.50 15.25 -31.24
CA SER A 683 -0.92 15.63 -31.38
C SER A 683 -1.37 16.55 -30.25
N ARG A 684 -2.37 17.41 -30.51
CA ARG A 684 -3.11 18.16 -29.47
C ARG A 684 -4.21 17.31 -28.81
N SER A 685 -4.48 16.12 -29.34
CA SER A 685 -5.53 15.19 -28.93
C SER A 685 -4.91 13.83 -28.58
N ASP A 686 -5.76 12.83 -28.41
CA ASP A 686 -5.37 11.46 -28.11
C ASP A 686 -4.59 10.77 -29.25
N GLY A 687 -3.83 9.73 -28.90
CA GLY A 687 -3.19 8.84 -29.87
C GLY A 687 -4.20 7.86 -30.49
N LEU A 688 -4.52 6.77 -29.79
CA LEU A 688 -5.36 5.69 -30.32
C LEU A 688 -6.58 5.47 -29.42
N ARG A 689 -7.75 5.23 -30.01
CA ARG A 689 -8.97 4.84 -29.31
C ARG A 689 -9.58 3.56 -29.88
N LEU A 690 -9.86 2.60 -29.01
CA LEU A 690 -10.51 1.33 -29.29
C LEU A 690 -11.79 1.26 -28.45
N GLU A 691 -12.94 1.29 -29.12
CA GLU A 691 -14.27 1.23 -28.51
C GLU A 691 -14.91 -0.11 -28.85
N SER A 692 -15.28 -0.88 -27.82
CA SER A 692 -15.95 -2.18 -27.95
C SER A 692 -15.26 -3.16 -28.91
N CYS A 693 -13.93 -3.11 -28.96
CA CYS A 693 -13.13 -3.96 -29.83
C CYS A 693 -12.92 -5.36 -29.24
N ARG A 694 -12.50 -6.32 -30.07
CA ARG A 694 -12.26 -7.69 -29.60
C ARG A 694 -11.04 -8.31 -30.27
N ARG A 695 -10.13 -8.86 -29.46
CA ARG A 695 -8.88 -9.49 -29.94
C ARG A 695 -8.07 -8.58 -30.87
N CYS A 696 -8.16 -7.27 -30.68
CA CYS A 696 -7.28 -6.32 -31.35
C CYS A 696 -5.93 -6.26 -30.64
N VAL A 697 -4.85 -6.11 -31.39
CA VAL A 697 -3.49 -6.11 -30.84
C VAL A 697 -2.74 -4.87 -31.28
N LEU A 698 -2.22 -4.13 -30.30
CA LEU A 698 -1.20 -3.11 -30.49
C LEU A 698 0.13 -3.72 -30.07
N ALA A 699 1.02 -4.03 -31.02
CA ALA A 699 2.30 -4.68 -30.75
C ALA A 699 3.47 -3.81 -31.19
N GLY A 700 4.36 -3.45 -30.28
CA GLY A 700 5.58 -2.70 -30.63
C GLY A 700 5.33 -1.30 -31.17
N CYS A 701 4.16 -0.74 -30.92
CA CYS A 701 3.85 0.62 -31.34
C CYS A 701 4.53 1.64 -30.43
N THR A 702 4.87 2.80 -30.99
CA THR A 702 5.35 3.96 -30.23
C THR A 702 4.27 5.04 -30.29
N VAL A 703 3.79 5.49 -29.13
CA VAL A 703 2.78 6.56 -29.03
C VAL A 703 3.36 7.66 -28.16
N ARG A 704 3.68 8.81 -28.75
CA ARG A 704 4.36 9.88 -28.00
C ARG A 704 3.94 11.29 -28.37
N ARG A 705 4.17 12.22 -27.43
CA ARG A 705 3.88 13.65 -27.59
C ARG A 705 2.39 13.92 -27.87
N MET A 706 1.52 13.26 -27.11
CA MET A 706 0.08 13.49 -27.18
C MET A 706 -0.33 14.42 -26.06
N ALA A 707 -0.91 15.58 -26.36
CA ALA A 707 -1.44 16.46 -25.32
C ALA A 707 -2.69 15.86 -24.63
N GLY A 708 -3.39 14.92 -25.30
CA GLY A 708 -4.49 14.13 -24.75
C GLY A 708 -4.01 12.84 -24.07
N ASN A 709 -4.81 11.77 -24.22
CA ASN A 709 -4.45 10.43 -23.77
C ASN A 709 -3.56 9.70 -24.79
N GLY A 710 -2.75 8.74 -24.36
CA GLY A 710 -1.96 7.91 -25.28
C GLY A 710 -2.82 6.89 -26.01
N VAL A 711 -3.29 5.86 -25.29
CA VAL A 711 -4.13 4.77 -25.81
C VAL A 711 -5.37 4.58 -24.94
N VAL A 712 -6.55 4.54 -25.54
CA VAL A 712 -7.81 4.28 -24.85
C VAL A 712 -8.41 2.97 -25.36
N VAL A 713 -8.72 2.05 -24.46
CA VAL A 713 -9.47 0.81 -24.71
C VAL A 713 -10.68 0.84 -23.79
N ASN A 714 -11.88 0.85 -24.36
CA ASN A 714 -13.13 0.98 -23.62
C ASN A 714 -14.17 -0.02 -24.10
N GLY A 715 -14.66 -0.85 -23.17
CA GLY A 715 -15.49 -2.01 -23.47
C GLY A 715 -14.73 -3.08 -24.25
N GLY A 716 -15.45 -4.03 -24.82
CA GLY A 716 -14.85 -5.08 -25.64
C GLY A 716 -14.34 -6.28 -24.83
N GLU A 717 -13.51 -7.12 -25.47
CA GLU A 717 -12.93 -8.31 -24.83
C GLU A 717 -11.57 -8.68 -25.45
N ALA A 718 -10.59 -8.98 -24.61
CA ALA A 718 -9.30 -9.58 -25.00
C ALA A 718 -8.46 -8.76 -25.99
N ASP A 719 -8.57 -7.43 -25.95
CA ASP A 719 -7.62 -6.54 -26.62
C ASP A 719 -6.27 -6.50 -25.88
N VAL A 720 -5.19 -6.36 -26.63
CA VAL A 720 -3.81 -6.51 -26.12
C VAL A 720 -2.96 -5.30 -26.50
N LEU A 721 -2.33 -4.68 -25.51
CA LEU A 721 -1.17 -3.80 -25.68
C LEU A 721 0.07 -4.60 -25.30
N PHE A 722 0.96 -4.83 -26.27
CA PHE A 722 2.15 -5.64 -26.08
C PHE A 722 3.40 -4.92 -26.55
N GLY A 723 4.44 -4.84 -25.71
CA GLY A 723 5.74 -4.35 -26.17
C GLY A 723 5.76 -2.88 -26.63
N CYS A 724 4.73 -2.09 -26.30
CA CYS A 724 4.58 -0.72 -26.76
C CYS A 724 5.39 0.26 -25.91
N GLU A 725 5.73 1.40 -26.49
CA GLU A 725 6.27 2.56 -25.79
C GLU A 725 5.23 3.68 -25.81
N VAL A 726 4.80 4.13 -24.64
CA VAL A 726 3.83 5.22 -24.49
C VAL A 726 4.47 6.31 -23.62
N ALA A 727 4.87 7.41 -24.24
CA ALA A 727 5.76 8.38 -23.59
C ALA A 727 5.40 9.83 -23.88
N THR A 728 5.69 10.74 -22.95
CA THR A 728 5.44 12.18 -23.12
C THR A 728 3.97 12.47 -23.42
N ILE A 729 3.11 12.14 -22.46
CA ILE A 729 1.65 12.23 -22.57
C ILE A 729 1.13 13.33 -21.64
N GLY A 730 0.25 14.18 -22.16
CA GLY A 730 -0.33 15.30 -21.43
C GLY A 730 -1.31 14.85 -20.35
N ARG A 731 -2.04 13.74 -20.59
CA ARG A 731 -3.04 13.17 -19.68
C ARG A 731 -2.72 11.71 -19.34
N ARG A 732 -3.71 10.81 -19.37
CA ARG A 732 -3.55 9.38 -19.07
C ARG A 732 -2.73 8.73 -20.17
N ALA A 733 -1.69 7.98 -19.82
CA ALA A 733 -0.93 7.27 -20.85
C ALA A 733 -1.79 6.19 -21.49
N THR A 734 -2.49 5.40 -20.67
CA THR A 734 -3.46 4.40 -21.14
C THR A 734 -4.73 4.35 -20.30
N GLU A 735 -5.84 4.02 -20.93
CA GLU A 735 -7.12 3.63 -20.30
C GLU A 735 -7.48 2.23 -20.80
N VAL A 736 -7.80 1.31 -19.88
CA VAL A 736 -8.16 -0.07 -20.18
C VAL A 736 -9.36 -0.46 -19.33
N ILE A 737 -10.54 -0.30 -19.92
CA ILE A 737 -11.83 -0.49 -19.29
C ILE A 737 -12.55 -1.62 -20.00
N GLY A 738 -12.84 -2.72 -19.31
CA GLY A 738 -13.55 -3.84 -19.93
C GLY A 738 -13.97 -4.93 -18.96
N GLY A 739 -15.00 -5.69 -19.37
CA GLY A 739 -15.75 -6.59 -18.51
C GLY A 739 -16.97 -5.91 -17.89
N ASP A 740 -17.84 -6.72 -17.28
CA ASP A 740 -19.09 -6.29 -16.67
C ASP A 740 -19.14 -6.74 -15.20
N ARG A 741 -19.15 -5.76 -14.31
CA ARG A 741 -19.17 -6.00 -12.86
C ARG A 741 -20.50 -6.55 -12.37
N ALA A 742 -21.62 -6.22 -13.01
CA ALA A 742 -22.93 -6.73 -12.58
C ALA A 742 -23.01 -8.26 -12.74
N THR A 743 -22.38 -8.78 -13.79
CA THR A 743 -22.36 -10.21 -14.12
C THR A 743 -21.03 -10.91 -13.80
N LEU A 744 -20.03 -10.17 -13.31
CA LEU A 744 -18.64 -10.62 -13.16
C LEU A 744 -18.06 -11.24 -14.46
N THR A 745 -18.52 -10.77 -15.62
CA THR A 745 -17.99 -11.21 -16.92
C THR A 745 -16.66 -10.51 -17.16
N PRO A 746 -15.55 -11.26 -17.35
CA PRO A 746 -14.24 -10.64 -17.50
C PRO A 746 -14.03 -10.03 -18.89
N GLY A 747 -13.38 -8.86 -18.96
CA GLY A 747 -12.92 -8.23 -20.20
C GLY A 747 -11.67 -8.90 -20.77
N ARG A 748 -10.79 -9.45 -19.92
CA ARG A 748 -9.55 -10.15 -20.31
C ARG A 748 -8.59 -9.31 -21.14
N HIS A 749 -8.65 -7.98 -21.05
CA HIS A 749 -7.66 -7.12 -21.69
C HIS A 749 -6.28 -7.33 -21.05
N LEU A 750 -5.24 -7.19 -21.87
CA LEU A 750 -3.85 -7.40 -21.46
C LEU A 750 -3.00 -6.17 -21.80
N VAL A 751 -2.32 -5.62 -20.81
CA VAL A 751 -1.18 -4.70 -21.00
C VAL A 751 0.07 -5.43 -20.54
N GLU A 752 0.93 -5.82 -21.48
CA GLU A 752 2.12 -6.59 -21.16
C GLU A 752 3.38 -6.09 -21.86
N ASN A 753 4.51 -6.17 -21.14
CA ASN A 753 5.82 -5.90 -21.70
C ASN A 753 5.97 -4.46 -22.24
N CYS A 754 5.17 -3.50 -21.76
CA CYS A 754 5.20 -2.11 -22.23
C CYS A 754 6.14 -1.23 -21.40
N ASP A 755 6.54 -0.10 -21.98
CA ASP A 755 7.32 0.96 -21.34
C ASP A 755 6.48 2.25 -21.36
N ILE A 756 6.09 2.75 -20.18
CA ILE A 756 5.11 3.84 -20.06
C ILE A 756 5.64 4.91 -19.10
N HIS A 757 5.91 6.11 -19.60
CA HIS A 757 6.56 7.16 -18.79
C HIS A 757 6.27 8.58 -19.26
N ASP A 758 6.67 9.58 -18.46
CA ASP A 758 6.46 11.00 -18.74
C ASP A 758 4.99 11.33 -19.08
N PHE A 759 4.06 10.85 -18.25
CA PHE A 759 2.62 11.06 -18.41
C PHE A 759 2.05 11.97 -17.32
N GLY A 760 0.78 12.37 -17.47
CA GLY A 760 0.17 13.34 -16.56
C GLY A 760 0.89 14.69 -16.55
N ARG A 761 1.48 15.10 -17.69
CA ARG A 761 2.31 16.32 -17.76
C ARG A 761 1.49 17.61 -17.67
N ILE A 762 0.31 17.61 -18.31
CA ILE A 762 -0.59 18.78 -18.40
C ILE A 762 -1.66 18.68 -17.31
N ASP A 763 -2.42 17.59 -17.32
CA ASP A 763 -3.37 17.25 -16.26
C ASP A 763 -2.60 16.32 -15.30
N ARG A 764 -2.45 16.70 -14.02
CA ARG A 764 -1.43 16.11 -13.14
C ARG A 764 -1.95 15.00 -12.25
N THR A 765 -3.07 15.20 -11.56
CA THR A 765 -3.60 14.22 -10.61
C THR A 765 -4.57 13.24 -11.26
N TYR A 766 -4.50 11.98 -10.82
CA TYR A 766 -5.38 10.91 -11.31
C TYR A 766 -5.35 10.71 -12.83
N THR A 767 -4.18 10.99 -13.43
CA THR A 767 -3.85 10.75 -14.84
C THR A 767 -2.75 9.69 -14.94
N PRO A 768 -3.11 8.41 -14.73
CA PRO A 768 -2.14 7.33 -14.56
C PRO A 768 -1.47 6.87 -15.86
N ALA A 769 -0.46 6.00 -15.70
CA ALA A 769 0.03 5.15 -16.77
C ALA A 769 -1.09 4.25 -17.30
N ILE A 770 -1.88 3.68 -16.37
CA ILE A 770 -3.02 2.82 -16.69
C ILE A 770 -4.21 3.15 -15.77
N GLN A 771 -5.31 3.63 -16.33
CA GLN A 771 -6.63 3.56 -15.69
C GLN A 771 -7.20 2.16 -16.01
N LEU A 772 -7.37 1.31 -15.00
CA LEU A 772 -7.81 -0.07 -15.16
C LEU A 772 -9.17 -0.25 -14.52
N GLU A 773 -10.19 -0.60 -15.31
CA GLU A 773 -11.54 -0.76 -14.79
C GLU A 773 -12.25 -2.01 -15.33
N GLY A 774 -13.27 -2.45 -14.60
CA GLY A 774 -14.17 -3.54 -15.00
C GLY A 774 -13.89 -4.85 -14.28
N VAL A 775 -13.65 -5.93 -15.03
CA VAL A 775 -13.47 -7.28 -14.46
C VAL A 775 -12.39 -8.06 -15.20
N GLY A 776 -11.46 -8.69 -14.48
CA GLY A 776 -10.61 -9.76 -15.04
C GLY A 776 -9.57 -9.32 -16.08
N ASN A 777 -9.18 -8.04 -16.09
CA ASN A 777 -8.09 -7.53 -16.92
C ASN A 777 -6.71 -7.77 -16.25
N ARG A 778 -5.65 -7.87 -17.05
CA ARG A 778 -4.30 -8.23 -16.60
C ARG A 778 -3.26 -7.20 -17.03
N VAL A 779 -2.40 -6.81 -16.09
CA VAL A 779 -1.28 -5.88 -16.30
C VAL A 779 0.01 -6.56 -15.86
N ALA A 780 0.88 -6.92 -16.80
CA ALA A 780 2.05 -7.76 -16.49
C ALA A 780 3.36 -7.29 -17.13
N HIS A 781 4.49 -7.47 -16.44
CA HIS A 781 5.83 -7.25 -17.03
C HIS A 781 6.04 -5.84 -17.64
N ASN A 782 5.34 -4.82 -17.15
CA ASN A 782 5.50 -3.46 -17.65
C ASN A 782 6.52 -2.69 -16.82
N ARG A 783 7.09 -1.64 -17.42
CA ARG A 783 7.83 -0.61 -16.71
C ARG A 783 7.04 0.70 -16.76
N MET A 784 6.77 1.28 -15.59
CA MET A 784 5.94 2.49 -15.47
C MET A 784 6.56 3.49 -14.50
N TYR A 785 6.90 4.69 -14.95
CA TYR A 785 7.69 5.61 -14.13
C TYR A 785 7.53 7.10 -14.49
N ASP A 786 8.12 7.96 -13.65
CA ASP A 786 8.09 9.41 -13.74
C ASP A 786 6.67 9.99 -13.73
N ALA A 787 5.94 9.64 -12.65
CA ALA A 787 4.55 10.06 -12.45
C ALA A 787 4.45 11.17 -11.38
N PRO A 788 3.82 12.32 -11.69
CA PRO A 788 3.55 13.35 -10.68
C PRO A 788 2.56 12.85 -9.60
N SER A 789 1.66 11.95 -9.98
CA SER A 789 0.57 11.38 -9.18
C SER A 789 0.62 9.84 -9.24
N SER A 790 -0.53 9.16 -9.19
CA SER A 790 -0.67 7.71 -9.28
C SER A 790 -0.20 7.17 -10.64
N VAL A 791 0.42 5.99 -10.61
CA VAL A 791 0.81 5.21 -11.80
C VAL A 791 -0.35 4.37 -12.31
N MET A 792 -1.21 3.87 -11.41
CA MET A 792 -2.45 3.19 -11.78
C MET A 792 -3.61 3.66 -10.91
N ARG A 793 -4.78 3.80 -11.55
CA ARG A 793 -6.08 3.80 -10.86
C ARG A 793 -6.79 2.52 -11.20
N ILE A 794 -7.34 1.85 -10.20
CA ILE A 794 -7.87 0.49 -10.32
C ILE A 794 -9.28 0.46 -9.74
N GLU A 795 -10.28 0.12 -10.56
CA GLU A 795 -11.69 0.09 -10.17
C GLU A 795 -12.37 -1.16 -10.73
N GLY A 796 -12.55 -2.20 -9.91
CA GLY A 796 -13.15 -3.42 -10.43
C GLY A 796 -12.84 -4.68 -9.67
N ASN A 797 -13.04 -5.80 -10.36
CA ASN A 797 -13.00 -7.14 -9.77
C ASN A 797 -12.01 -8.04 -10.51
N ASP A 798 -11.40 -8.97 -9.80
CA ASP A 798 -10.57 -10.06 -10.38
C ASP A 798 -9.41 -9.58 -11.28
N HIS A 799 -8.94 -8.33 -11.13
CA HIS A 799 -7.77 -7.82 -11.85
C HIS A 799 -6.48 -8.46 -11.34
N VAL A 800 -5.55 -8.75 -12.25
CA VAL A 800 -4.22 -9.27 -11.91
C VAL A 800 -3.14 -8.28 -12.35
N ILE A 801 -2.40 -7.75 -11.38
CA ILE A 801 -1.29 -6.82 -11.56
C ILE A 801 -0.01 -7.52 -11.10
N GLU A 802 0.84 -7.93 -12.03
CA GLU A 802 1.97 -8.81 -11.71
C GLU A 802 3.28 -8.53 -12.45
N TYR A 803 4.42 -8.77 -11.80
CA TYR A 803 5.74 -8.59 -12.43
C TYR A 803 5.98 -7.19 -13.02
N ASN A 804 5.29 -6.16 -12.55
CA ASN A 804 5.52 -4.79 -13.03
C ASN A 804 6.65 -4.12 -12.24
N ASP A 805 7.41 -3.26 -12.91
CA ASP A 805 8.45 -2.42 -12.34
C ASP A 805 7.99 -0.97 -12.32
N VAL A 806 7.78 -0.42 -11.13
CA VAL A 806 7.25 0.92 -10.92
C VAL A 806 8.24 1.75 -10.12
N TYR A 807 8.59 2.94 -10.61
CA TYR A 807 9.48 3.81 -9.88
C TYR A 807 9.24 5.29 -10.12
N ALA A 808 9.73 6.14 -9.20
CA ALA A 808 9.57 7.59 -9.27
C ALA A 808 8.12 8.04 -9.46
N ALA A 809 7.23 7.54 -8.59
CA ALA A 809 5.79 7.80 -8.63
C ALA A 809 5.34 8.72 -7.49
N VAL A 810 4.18 9.38 -7.65
CA VAL A 810 3.57 10.26 -6.64
C VAL A 810 4.55 11.35 -6.16
N ARG A 811 5.23 11.98 -7.12
CA ARG A 811 6.30 12.96 -6.86
C ARG A 811 5.79 14.37 -6.55
N GLU A 812 4.52 14.67 -6.81
CA GLU A 812 3.93 16.01 -6.70
C GLU A 812 2.69 16.05 -5.78
N SER A 813 1.75 15.12 -5.95
CA SER A 813 0.53 15.08 -5.14
C SER A 813 0.76 14.53 -3.73
N ASP A 814 -0.17 14.86 -2.83
CA ASP A 814 -0.27 14.26 -1.50
C ASP A 814 -1.53 13.41 -1.40
N ASP A 815 -1.64 12.61 -0.35
CA ASP A 815 -2.78 11.72 -0.09
C ASP A 815 -3.08 10.79 -1.27
N GLN A 816 -2.07 10.03 -1.72
CA GLN A 816 -2.19 9.14 -2.89
C GLN A 816 -1.25 7.93 -2.86
N GLY A 817 -1.62 6.87 -3.57
CA GLY A 817 -0.76 5.72 -3.88
C GLY A 817 -0.24 5.72 -5.31
N ALA A 818 0.90 5.06 -5.56
CA ALA A 818 1.33 4.75 -6.93
C ALA A 818 0.31 3.80 -7.61
N MET A 819 -0.20 2.82 -6.86
CA MET A 819 -1.40 2.04 -7.18
C MET A 819 -2.54 2.54 -6.29
N GLU A 820 -3.61 3.05 -6.90
CA GLU A 820 -4.71 3.71 -6.20
C GLU A 820 -6.04 2.99 -6.43
N LEU A 821 -6.74 2.67 -5.35
CA LEU A 821 -8.10 2.11 -5.33
C LEU A 821 -8.93 2.93 -4.34
N TYR A 822 -10.22 3.16 -4.64
CA TYR A 822 -11.05 4.03 -3.80
C TYR A 822 -12.51 3.57 -3.67
N GLY A 823 -13.02 3.57 -2.43
CA GLY A 823 -14.42 3.87 -2.13
C GLY A 823 -15.47 2.76 -2.33
N ASN A 824 -15.12 1.64 -2.99
CA ASN A 824 -16.07 0.55 -3.22
C ASN A 824 -15.60 -0.79 -2.62
N PRO A 825 -16.19 -1.24 -1.49
CA PRO A 825 -15.78 -2.49 -0.84
C PRO A 825 -16.18 -3.76 -1.61
N THR A 826 -16.85 -3.63 -2.77
CA THR A 826 -17.15 -4.76 -3.67
C THR A 826 -16.12 -4.90 -4.80
N TYR A 827 -15.08 -4.07 -4.85
CA TYR A 827 -13.86 -4.32 -5.65
C TYR A 827 -13.05 -5.46 -5.02
N ARG A 828 -13.39 -6.71 -5.40
CA ARG A 828 -12.88 -7.93 -4.78
C ARG A 828 -12.05 -8.75 -5.77
N GLY A 829 -11.12 -9.54 -5.23
CA GLY A 829 -10.30 -10.46 -6.03
C GLY A 829 -9.17 -9.79 -6.81
N VAL A 830 -8.88 -8.52 -6.54
CA VAL A 830 -7.71 -7.82 -7.13
C VAL A 830 -6.43 -8.39 -6.52
N VAL A 831 -5.46 -8.72 -7.38
CA VAL A 831 -4.17 -9.32 -6.99
C VAL A 831 -3.01 -8.44 -7.45
N PHE A 832 -2.19 -8.03 -6.49
CA PHE A 832 -0.85 -7.49 -6.71
C PHE A 832 0.18 -8.56 -6.37
N ARG A 833 0.88 -9.11 -7.36
CA ARG A 833 1.93 -10.10 -7.09
C ARG A 833 3.24 -9.87 -7.82
N HIS A 834 4.35 -10.04 -7.12
CA HIS A 834 5.69 -9.97 -7.73
C HIS A 834 5.98 -8.65 -8.45
N ASN A 835 5.42 -7.54 -7.99
CA ASN A 835 5.76 -6.21 -8.50
C ASN A 835 6.93 -5.61 -7.71
N ARG A 836 7.64 -4.66 -8.32
CA ARG A 836 8.67 -3.86 -7.65
C ARG A 836 8.27 -2.38 -7.68
N PHE A 837 8.39 -1.73 -6.52
CA PHE A 837 8.08 -0.32 -6.30
C PHE A 837 9.30 0.38 -5.73
N VAL A 838 9.86 1.38 -6.44
CA VAL A 838 11.06 2.10 -6.02
C VAL A 838 10.81 3.60 -5.99
N ASP A 839 11.10 4.25 -4.87
CA ASP A 839 10.96 5.71 -4.72
C ASP A 839 9.55 6.22 -5.05
N CYS A 840 8.52 5.57 -4.52
CA CYS A 840 7.14 6.08 -4.53
C CYS A 840 6.95 7.08 -3.38
N GLY A 841 6.64 8.32 -3.73
CA GLY A 841 6.51 9.43 -2.78
C GLY A 841 7.55 10.53 -2.97
N LYS A 842 7.34 11.64 -2.29
CA LYS A 842 8.18 12.84 -2.37
C LYS A 842 9.51 12.60 -1.66
N ALA A 843 10.62 12.89 -2.35
CA ALA A 843 11.96 12.78 -1.77
C ALA A 843 12.33 14.00 -0.90
N ALA A 844 11.80 15.18 -1.21
CA ALA A 844 12.17 16.47 -0.59
C ALA A 844 11.08 17.00 0.34
N PRO A 845 11.41 17.89 1.30
CA PRO A 845 10.42 18.57 2.13
C PRO A 845 9.54 19.47 1.26
N GLY A 846 8.29 19.06 1.07
CA GLY A 846 7.18 19.87 0.59
C GLY A 846 5.99 19.68 1.55
N ALA A 847 4.85 20.32 1.28
CA ALA A 847 3.65 20.05 2.06
C ALA A 847 3.26 18.56 1.90
N ILE A 848 3.33 17.84 3.02
CA ILE A 848 2.90 16.46 3.19
C ILE A 848 2.00 16.49 4.41
N VAL A 849 0.71 16.65 4.16
CA VAL A 849 -0.32 16.71 5.20
C VAL A 849 -0.78 15.31 5.57
N HIS A 850 -0.90 14.43 4.58
CA HIS A 850 -1.28 13.03 4.75
C HIS A 850 -0.09 12.12 4.47
N GLY A 851 0.07 11.61 3.25
CA GLY A 851 1.22 10.79 2.88
C GLY A 851 1.13 10.24 1.46
N GLN A 852 2.13 9.45 1.10
CA GLN A 852 2.19 8.75 -0.18
C GLN A 852 2.63 7.30 0.03
N ALA A 853 1.99 6.38 -0.69
CA ALA A 853 2.24 4.94 -0.63
C ALA A 853 2.63 4.36 -1.99
N ALA A 854 3.20 3.15 -2.01
CA ALA A 854 3.24 2.37 -3.25
C ALA A 854 1.85 1.84 -3.61
N ILE A 855 1.17 1.19 -2.65
CA ILE A 855 -0.19 0.69 -2.83
C ILE A 855 -1.08 1.36 -1.79
N ARG A 856 -2.12 2.03 -2.25
CA ARG A 856 -3.12 2.66 -1.39
C ARG A 856 -4.48 2.01 -1.63
N LEU A 857 -5.04 1.48 -0.55
CA LEU A 857 -6.38 0.91 -0.49
C LEU A 857 -7.28 1.93 0.20
N ASP A 858 -7.68 2.97 -0.55
CA ASP A 858 -8.37 4.12 -0.01
C ASP A 858 -9.86 3.86 0.22
N ASP A 859 -10.41 4.36 1.32
CA ASP A 859 -11.80 4.22 1.76
C ASP A 859 -12.48 2.87 1.47
N ALA A 860 -12.51 2.01 2.50
CA ALA A 860 -13.26 0.74 2.54
C ALA A 860 -12.86 -0.31 1.49
N ILE A 861 -11.79 -0.10 0.72
CA ILE A 861 -11.29 -1.12 -0.23
C ILE A 861 -10.93 -2.41 0.50
N SER A 862 -11.47 -3.52 0.01
CA SER A 862 -11.52 -4.77 0.75
C SER A 862 -11.26 -5.98 -0.14
N GLY A 863 -10.75 -7.07 0.43
CA GLY A 863 -10.54 -8.34 -0.31
C GLY A 863 -9.45 -8.29 -1.38
N VAL A 864 -8.45 -7.44 -1.22
CA VAL A 864 -7.27 -7.34 -2.10
C VAL A 864 -6.15 -8.26 -1.60
N LEU A 865 -5.48 -8.95 -2.53
CA LEU A 865 -4.28 -9.74 -2.24
C LEU A 865 -3.01 -8.98 -2.68
N ILE A 866 -2.09 -8.75 -1.75
CA ILE A 866 -0.77 -8.15 -1.98
C ILE A 866 0.28 -9.19 -1.61
N TYR A 867 0.84 -9.88 -2.60
CA TYR A 867 1.69 -11.05 -2.41
C TYR A 867 3.07 -10.96 -3.08
N GLY A 868 4.15 -11.13 -2.31
CA GLY A 868 5.47 -11.30 -2.91
C GLY A 868 5.99 -10.08 -3.67
N ASN A 869 5.62 -8.87 -3.27
CA ASN A 869 6.08 -7.61 -3.88
C ASN A 869 7.33 -7.06 -3.16
N VAL A 870 8.11 -6.22 -3.85
CA VAL A 870 9.29 -5.54 -3.30
C VAL A 870 9.04 -4.03 -3.26
N PHE A 871 9.10 -3.44 -2.08
CA PHE A 871 8.95 -2.01 -1.84
C PHE A 871 10.29 -1.42 -1.41
N VAL A 872 10.79 -0.40 -2.10
CA VAL A 872 12.09 0.22 -1.81
C VAL A 872 11.91 1.74 -1.71
N ARG A 873 12.04 2.30 -0.49
CA ARG A 873 11.83 3.74 -0.22
C ARG A 873 10.49 4.25 -0.76
N SER A 874 9.44 3.48 -0.55
CA SER A 874 8.12 3.73 -1.14
C SER A 874 7.06 4.08 -0.11
N ALA A 875 7.44 4.91 0.86
CA ALA A 875 6.59 5.35 1.98
C ALA A 875 6.99 6.75 2.42
N SER A 876 6.04 7.69 2.42
CA SER A 876 6.25 9.06 2.91
C SER A 876 5.02 9.62 3.64
N GLY A 877 5.22 10.67 4.44
CA GLY A 877 4.17 11.21 5.32
C GLY A 877 3.75 10.21 6.39
N HIS A 878 2.45 10.07 6.60
CA HIS A 878 1.81 9.13 7.52
C HIS A 878 1.58 7.74 6.90
N PHE A 879 1.93 7.54 5.63
CA PHE A 879 1.65 6.29 4.92
C PHE A 879 2.84 5.32 4.96
N GLY A 880 2.52 4.03 5.04
CA GLY A 880 3.45 2.93 4.80
C GLY A 880 3.57 2.62 3.31
N GLY A 881 4.43 1.65 2.98
CA GLY A 881 4.51 1.08 1.63
C GLY A 881 3.16 0.58 1.13
N VAL A 882 2.36 0.00 2.04
CA VAL A 882 0.94 -0.27 1.86
C VAL A 882 0.13 0.59 2.83
N GLN A 883 -0.82 1.35 2.30
CA GLN A 883 -1.79 2.10 3.10
C GLN A 883 -3.17 1.46 2.97
N MET A 884 -3.89 1.36 4.08
CA MET A 884 -5.31 1.00 4.13
C MET A 884 -6.09 2.11 4.84
N ASN A 885 -7.20 2.55 4.24
CA ASN A 885 -8.08 3.53 4.84
C ASN A 885 -9.49 2.95 5.00
N GLY A 886 -9.80 2.37 6.17
CA GLY A 886 -11.11 1.81 6.48
C GLY A 886 -11.41 0.43 5.87
N GLY A 887 -10.57 -0.10 4.98
CA GLY A 887 -10.74 -1.40 4.32
C GLY A 887 -10.72 -2.63 5.24
N ARG A 888 -11.22 -3.78 4.77
CA ARG A 888 -11.19 -5.08 5.48
C ARG A 888 -10.93 -6.27 4.55
N ASP A 889 -10.65 -7.43 5.13
CA ASP A 889 -10.43 -8.71 4.44
C ASP A 889 -9.25 -8.67 3.44
N ASN A 890 -8.38 -7.66 3.50
CA ASN A 890 -7.19 -7.56 2.66
C ASN A 890 -6.09 -8.49 3.21
N VAL A 891 -5.31 -9.08 2.30
CA VAL A 891 -4.21 -10.01 2.64
C VAL A 891 -2.90 -9.48 2.10
N ILE A 892 -1.98 -9.14 3.00
CA ILE A 892 -0.63 -8.65 2.72
C ILE A 892 0.35 -9.74 3.13
N ASP A 893 0.81 -10.55 2.19
CA ASP A 893 1.56 -11.77 2.49
C ASP A 893 2.90 -11.86 1.73
N ASN A 894 3.95 -12.26 2.42
CA ASN A 894 5.25 -12.56 1.81
C ASN A 894 5.90 -11.39 1.05
N ASN A 895 5.65 -10.14 1.47
CA ASN A 895 6.25 -8.96 0.82
C ASN A 895 7.58 -8.56 1.47
N LEU A 896 8.42 -7.85 0.71
CA LEU A 896 9.68 -7.29 1.18
C LEU A 896 9.61 -5.75 1.17
N PHE A 897 9.80 -5.13 2.32
CA PHE A 897 9.89 -3.68 2.50
C PHE A 897 11.33 -3.30 2.83
N VAL A 898 11.93 -2.43 2.01
CA VAL A 898 13.34 -2.03 2.12
C VAL A 898 13.45 -0.52 2.23
N ASP A 899 14.11 -0.04 3.28
CA ASP A 899 14.37 1.40 3.48
C ASP A 899 13.09 2.26 3.41
N CYS A 900 11.93 1.67 3.75
CA CYS A 900 10.67 2.40 3.90
C CYS A 900 10.59 3.03 5.29
N LYS A 901 9.94 4.19 5.41
CA LYS A 901 9.66 4.80 6.72
C LYS A 901 8.76 3.89 7.57
N LEU A 902 7.81 3.21 6.93
CA LEU A 902 6.81 2.33 7.54
C LEU A 902 6.40 1.28 6.49
N GLY A 903 6.19 0.03 6.90
CA GLY A 903 5.74 -1.03 5.98
C GLY A 903 4.27 -0.90 5.62
N ILE A 904 3.40 -0.91 6.62
CA ILE A 904 1.94 -0.98 6.54
C ILE A 904 1.35 0.08 7.47
N SER A 905 0.41 0.87 6.97
CA SER A 905 -0.29 1.91 7.73
C SER A 905 -1.80 1.83 7.58
N GLY A 906 -2.51 2.34 8.59
CA GLY A 906 -3.97 2.39 8.62
C GLY A 906 -4.61 1.00 8.71
N GLY A 907 -5.93 0.92 8.56
CA GLY A 907 -6.67 -0.32 8.79
C GLY A 907 -8.17 -0.11 8.79
N TRP A 908 -8.91 -1.09 9.30
CA TRP A 908 -10.37 -0.98 9.42
C TRP A 908 -10.76 -0.06 10.58
N TYR A 909 -11.77 0.78 10.40
CA TYR A 909 -12.42 1.50 11.47
C TYR A 909 -13.88 1.82 11.08
N GLY A 910 -14.81 1.61 12.01
CA GLY A 910 -16.24 1.70 11.74
C GLY A 910 -16.78 3.12 11.51
N SER A 911 -16.00 4.16 11.83
CA SER A 911 -16.37 5.57 11.57
C SER A 911 -16.00 6.06 10.16
N ASN A 912 -15.40 5.21 9.31
CA ASN A 912 -15.14 5.56 7.91
C ASN A 912 -16.46 5.92 7.18
N GLY A 913 -16.41 6.96 6.33
CA GLY A 913 -17.58 7.51 5.67
C GLY A 913 -18.32 6.51 4.77
N VAL A 914 -17.59 5.61 4.11
CA VAL A 914 -18.21 4.57 3.26
C VAL A 914 -19.01 3.59 4.12
N TRP A 915 -18.47 3.14 5.26
CA TRP A 915 -19.21 2.24 6.15
C TRP A 915 -20.45 2.91 6.73
N LYS A 916 -20.36 4.17 7.16
CA LYS A 916 -21.51 4.94 7.65
C LYS A 916 -22.60 5.10 6.59
N SER A 917 -22.21 5.46 5.37
CA SER A 917 -23.11 5.52 4.21
C SER A 917 -23.81 4.17 3.98
N LEU A 918 -23.08 3.06 4.05
CA LEU A 918 -23.64 1.72 3.88
C LEU A 918 -24.60 1.33 5.02
N GLU A 919 -24.29 1.67 6.27
CA GLU A 919 -25.18 1.47 7.42
C GLU A 919 -26.51 2.21 7.24
N GLU A 920 -26.47 3.41 6.66
CA GLU A 920 -27.65 4.26 6.39
C GLU A 920 -28.45 3.83 5.14
N GLY A 921 -27.99 2.83 4.40
CA GLY A 921 -28.67 2.35 3.19
C GLY A 921 -28.18 2.97 1.88
N HIS A 922 -27.26 3.93 1.93
CA HIS A 922 -26.65 4.56 0.75
C HIS A 922 -25.52 3.68 0.21
N ARG A 923 -25.55 3.36 -1.09
CA ARG A 923 -24.57 2.47 -1.75
C ARG A 923 -23.74 3.27 -2.76
N PRO A 924 -22.41 3.06 -2.84
CA PRO A 924 -21.61 3.64 -3.91
C PRO A 924 -21.99 3.04 -5.27
N ASP A 925 -21.65 3.73 -6.35
CA ASP A 925 -21.91 3.27 -7.71
C ASP A 925 -21.25 1.90 -7.98
N GLY A 926 -21.99 1.02 -8.66
CA GLY A 926 -21.53 -0.35 -8.92
C GLY A 926 -21.30 -1.18 -7.66
N PHE A 927 -22.03 -0.94 -6.58
CA PHE A 927 -22.03 -1.80 -5.40
C PHE A 927 -22.93 -3.04 -5.62
N PHE A 928 -22.41 -4.23 -5.36
CA PHE A 928 -23.12 -5.50 -5.56
C PHE A 928 -23.05 -6.41 -4.33
N LEU A 929 -24.21 -6.93 -3.90
CA LEU A 929 -24.38 -7.98 -2.87
C LEU A 929 -25.32 -9.09 -3.36
N THR A 930 -25.20 -9.46 -4.64
CA THR A 930 -26.03 -10.49 -5.27
C THR A 930 -25.58 -11.90 -4.86
N PRO A 931 -26.41 -12.96 -5.06
CA PRO A 931 -25.98 -14.34 -4.85
C PRO A 931 -24.72 -14.72 -5.63
N LEU A 932 -24.52 -14.13 -6.82
CA LEU A 932 -23.30 -14.29 -7.60
C LEU A 932 -22.07 -13.77 -6.85
N TYR A 933 -22.15 -12.54 -6.31
CA TYR A 933 -21.06 -11.95 -5.53
C TYR A 933 -20.80 -12.72 -4.25
N LEU A 934 -21.84 -13.12 -3.50
CA LEU A 934 -21.68 -13.91 -2.27
C LEU A 934 -21.12 -15.32 -2.55
N GLY A 935 -21.40 -15.89 -3.73
CA GLY A 935 -20.82 -17.14 -4.17
C GLY A 935 -19.35 -17.02 -4.58
N ARG A 936 -18.96 -15.89 -5.20
CA ARG A 936 -17.58 -15.62 -5.63
C ARG A 936 -16.69 -15.11 -4.50
N TYR A 937 -17.23 -14.28 -3.60
CA TYR A 937 -16.56 -13.60 -2.49
C TYR A 937 -17.34 -13.83 -1.18
N PRO A 938 -17.25 -15.04 -0.59
CA PRO A 938 -18.06 -15.41 0.59
C PRO A 938 -17.87 -14.51 1.81
N GLU A 939 -16.70 -13.89 1.97
CA GLU A 939 -16.39 -12.96 3.06
C GLU A 939 -17.33 -11.74 3.08
N MET A 940 -17.90 -11.37 1.93
CA MET A 940 -18.84 -10.25 1.82
C MET A 940 -20.11 -10.46 2.65
N ALA A 941 -20.48 -11.71 2.94
CA ALA A 941 -21.64 -12.03 3.78
C ALA A 941 -21.53 -11.46 5.22
N ALA A 942 -20.32 -11.20 5.69
CA ALA A 942 -20.04 -10.61 7.00
C ALA A 942 -19.49 -9.16 6.91
N MET A 943 -19.47 -8.55 5.72
CA MET A 943 -18.80 -7.27 5.47
C MET A 943 -19.27 -6.11 6.38
N LEU A 944 -20.56 -6.06 6.71
CA LEU A 944 -21.13 -5.04 7.59
C LEU A 944 -21.07 -5.42 9.09
N LYS A 945 -20.51 -6.58 9.45
CA LYS A 945 -20.36 -7.00 10.85
C LYS A 945 -18.99 -6.53 11.37
N PRO A 946 -18.92 -5.58 12.31
CA PRO A 946 -17.66 -5.16 12.90
C PRO A 946 -17.13 -6.18 13.93
N PRO A 947 -15.81 -6.19 14.19
CA PRO A 947 -14.79 -5.45 13.43
C PRO A 947 -14.49 -6.11 12.07
N GLY A 948 -14.02 -5.31 11.12
CA GLY A 948 -13.38 -5.82 9.91
C GLY A 948 -11.92 -6.15 10.19
N ILE A 949 -11.38 -7.23 9.62
CA ILE A 949 -10.02 -7.70 9.88
C ILE A 949 -9.20 -7.67 8.59
N ASN A 950 -7.99 -7.13 8.63
CA ASN A 950 -6.99 -7.29 7.57
C ASN A 950 -5.90 -8.25 8.04
N HIS A 951 -5.09 -8.76 7.11
CA HIS A 951 -4.11 -9.80 7.38
C HIS A 951 -2.71 -9.39 6.89
N ALA A 952 -1.70 -9.49 7.75
CA ALA A 952 -0.30 -9.28 7.41
C ALA A 952 0.50 -10.53 7.80
N TRP A 953 0.96 -11.29 6.81
CA TRP A 953 1.62 -12.57 7.04
C TRP A 953 3.00 -12.63 6.37
N ARG A 954 3.99 -13.19 7.04
CA ARG A 954 5.32 -13.51 6.46
C ARG A 954 5.99 -12.33 5.77
N ASN A 955 5.66 -11.08 6.12
CA ASN A 955 6.29 -9.92 5.48
C ASN A 955 7.63 -9.65 6.14
N VAL A 956 8.57 -9.12 5.34
CA VAL A 956 9.92 -8.81 5.79
C VAL A 956 10.17 -7.33 5.64
N ALA A 957 10.46 -6.64 6.74
CA ALA A 957 10.98 -5.29 6.77
C ALA A 957 12.51 -5.35 6.90
N TYR A 958 13.26 -4.72 5.99
CA TYR A 958 14.73 -4.68 6.01
C TYR A 958 15.22 -3.24 5.94
N ARG A 959 15.96 -2.79 6.96
CA ARG A 959 16.33 -1.36 7.14
C ARG A 959 15.13 -0.41 7.02
N CYS A 960 13.95 -0.92 7.33
CA CYS A 960 12.70 -0.19 7.31
C CYS A 960 12.39 0.27 8.74
N GLY A 961 11.53 1.28 8.90
CA GLY A 961 10.85 1.49 10.18
C GLY A 961 9.97 0.29 10.54
N PRO A 962 9.07 0.43 11.55
CA PRO A 962 8.16 -0.65 11.93
C PRO A 962 7.44 -1.24 10.71
N LEU A 963 7.19 -2.55 10.72
CA LEU A 963 6.42 -3.15 9.63
C LEU A 963 4.98 -2.65 9.64
N ALA A 964 4.41 -2.42 10.82
CA ALA A 964 3.05 -1.93 11.02
C ALA A 964 3.06 -0.81 12.09
N ALA A 965 2.14 0.14 11.98
CA ALA A 965 1.93 1.15 13.00
C ALA A 965 1.43 0.51 14.32
N GLU A 966 1.75 1.13 15.47
CA GLU A 966 1.51 0.56 16.81
C GLU A 966 0.01 0.44 17.18
N ASP A 967 -0.89 1.10 16.43
CA ASP A 967 -2.32 1.26 16.72
C ASP A 967 -3.25 0.46 15.79
N LEU A 968 -2.73 -0.52 15.04
CA LEU A 968 -3.56 -1.34 14.12
C LEU A 968 -4.31 -2.46 14.85
N GLU A 969 -5.33 -2.08 15.63
CA GLU A 969 -6.15 -3.00 16.47
C GLU A 969 -6.87 -4.12 15.67
N HIS A 970 -6.90 -4.03 14.34
CA HIS A 970 -7.64 -4.94 13.45
C HIS A 970 -6.79 -5.55 12.33
N LEU A 971 -5.50 -5.77 12.61
CA LEU A 971 -4.55 -6.45 11.73
C LEU A 971 -4.12 -7.80 12.32
N ASP A 972 -4.55 -8.90 11.70
CA ASP A 972 -4.10 -10.26 12.02
C ASP A 972 -2.69 -10.50 11.48
N ARG A 973 -1.72 -10.53 12.40
CA ARG A 973 -0.30 -10.72 12.08
C ARG A 973 0.16 -12.16 12.30
N LEU A 974 0.96 -12.69 11.37
CA LEU A 974 1.52 -14.04 11.46
C LEU A 974 2.92 -14.09 10.84
N GLU A 975 3.94 -14.34 11.66
CA GLU A 975 5.32 -14.61 11.21
C GLU A 975 5.95 -13.52 10.34
N ASP A 976 5.53 -12.27 10.56
CA ASP A 976 6.24 -11.10 10.07
C ASP A 976 7.63 -10.97 10.72
N LEU A 977 8.58 -10.39 9.98
CA LEU A 977 9.97 -10.24 10.41
C LEU A 977 10.49 -8.82 10.17
N GLU A 978 11.01 -8.20 11.22
CA GLU A 978 11.66 -6.88 11.15
C GLU A 978 13.17 -7.05 11.32
N LEU A 979 13.89 -6.75 10.25
CA LEU A 979 15.35 -6.81 10.16
C LEU A 979 15.86 -5.37 10.17
N GLY A 980 16.70 -5.05 11.16
CA GLY A 980 17.44 -3.80 11.19
C GLY A 980 18.49 -3.74 10.07
N ALA A 981 19.74 -3.40 10.39
CA ALA A 981 20.82 -3.36 9.40
C ALA A 981 21.36 -4.74 8.99
N SER A 982 20.95 -5.82 9.68
CA SER A 982 21.44 -7.17 9.44
C SER A 982 20.86 -7.76 8.14
N ASP A 983 21.73 -7.96 7.14
CA ASP A 983 21.34 -8.58 5.87
C ASP A 983 20.99 -10.07 6.07
N PRO A 984 19.78 -10.53 5.71
CA PRO A 984 19.38 -11.94 5.79
C PRO A 984 19.98 -12.80 4.66
N SER A 985 21.10 -12.38 4.07
CA SER A 985 21.78 -13.00 2.93
C SER A 985 21.04 -12.78 1.60
N PHE A 986 20.77 -11.52 1.25
CA PHE A 986 20.47 -11.12 -0.11
C PHE A 986 21.68 -11.31 -1.04
N ALA A 987 21.44 -11.38 -2.35
CA ALA A 987 22.48 -11.57 -3.34
C ALA A 987 23.45 -10.37 -3.42
N ASP A 988 22.93 -9.13 -3.47
CA ASP A 988 23.71 -7.89 -3.36
C ASP A 988 22.81 -6.71 -2.96
N ALA A 989 22.46 -6.62 -1.67
CA ALA A 989 21.57 -5.58 -1.16
C ALA A 989 22.13 -4.15 -1.32
N ALA A 990 23.46 -3.98 -1.39
CA ALA A 990 24.09 -2.68 -1.57
C ALA A 990 23.80 -2.11 -2.98
N ARG A 991 23.69 -2.99 -3.97
CA ARG A 991 23.30 -2.64 -5.34
C ARG A 991 21.79 -2.73 -5.59
N GLY A 992 20.97 -3.03 -4.58
CA GLY A 992 19.53 -3.20 -4.74
C GLY A 992 19.10 -4.55 -5.33
N ASP A 993 19.97 -5.57 -5.28
CA ASP A 993 19.64 -6.95 -5.65
C ASP A 993 19.17 -7.73 -4.41
N PHE A 994 17.85 -7.78 -4.24
CA PHE A 994 17.18 -8.42 -3.12
C PHE A 994 16.79 -9.89 -3.36
N ARG A 995 17.41 -10.56 -4.34
CA ARG A 995 17.24 -12.01 -4.50
C ARG A 995 17.78 -12.73 -3.26
N LEU A 996 17.07 -13.75 -2.78
CA LEU A 996 17.57 -14.55 -1.65
C LEU A 996 18.73 -15.44 -2.10
N SER A 997 19.83 -15.40 -1.34
CA SER A 997 20.97 -16.28 -1.59
C SER A 997 20.61 -17.76 -1.30
N PRO A 998 21.45 -18.71 -1.76
CA PRO A 998 21.23 -20.14 -1.53
C PRO A 998 21.14 -20.56 -0.06
N SER A 999 21.57 -19.72 0.89
CA SER A 999 21.44 -20.00 2.33
C SER A 999 19.97 -20.06 2.77
N GLN A 1000 19.06 -19.40 2.04
CA GLN A 1000 17.61 -19.39 2.25
C GLN A 1000 17.20 -19.02 3.69
N ALA A 1001 17.92 -18.12 4.36
CA ALA A 1001 17.69 -17.80 5.76
C ALA A 1001 16.24 -17.38 6.08
N LEU A 1002 15.61 -16.57 5.22
CA LEU A 1002 14.21 -16.15 5.37
C LEU A 1002 13.22 -17.31 5.21
N THR A 1003 13.45 -18.20 4.24
CA THR A 1003 12.64 -19.41 4.07
C THR A 1003 12.77 -20.34 5.28
N ARG A 1004 13.96 -20.43 5.87
CA ARG A 1004 14.22 -21.27 7.06
C ARG A 1004 13.61 -20.70 8.33
N SER A 1005 13.52 -19.37 8.46
CA SER A 1005 12.95 -18.71 9.63
C SER A 1005 11.42 -18.67 9.57
N VAL A 1006 10.86 -17.82 8.72
CA VAL A 1006 9.43 -17.47 8.69
C VAL A 1006 8.68 -18.10 7.51
N GLY A 1007 9.30 -19.04 6.80
CA GLY A 1007 8.70 -19.64 5.61
C GLY A 1007 8.51 -18.68 4.45
N PHE A 1008 9.32 -17.61 4.40
CA PHE A 1008 9.33 -16.65 3.31
C PHE A 1008 9.65 -17.36 1.98
N ARG A 1009 8.77 -17.20 1.02
CA ARG A 1009 8.95 -17.67 -0.35
C ARG A 1009 9.82 -16.67 -1.12
N PRO A 1010 10.90 -17.13 -1.79
CA PRO A 1010 11.69 -16.26 -2.65
C PRO A 1010 10.84 -15.54 -3.70
N ILE A 1011 11.03 -14.23 -3.81
CA ILE A 1011 10.41 -13.40 -4.84
C ILE A 1011 11.24 -13.56 -6.14
N PRO A 1012 10.63 -13.81 -7.31
CA PRO A 1012 11.31 -13.93 -8.60
C PRO A 1012 11.72 -12.56 -9.17
N VAL A 1013 12.61 -11.85 -8.48
CA VAL A 1013 12.98 -10.45 -8.80
C VAL A 1013 13.52 -10.29 -10.23
N GLU A 1014 14.18 -11.32 -10.75
CA GLU A 1014 14.72 -11.36 -12.12
C GLU A 1014 13.65 -11.45 -13.22
N GLU A 1015 12.41 -11.81 -12.88
CA GLU A 1015 11.29 -11.87 -13.82
C GLU A 1015 10.48 -10.56 -13.85
N ILE A 1016 10.77 -9.62 -12.93
CA ILE A 1016 10.04 -8.36 -12.81
C ILE A 1016 10.47 -7.37 -13.90
N GLY A 1017 9.46 -6.80 -14.55
CA GLY A 1017 9.58 -5.78 -15.58
C GLY A 1017 9.64 -6.34 -17.00
N PRO A 1018 9.96 -5.46 -17.96
CA PRO A 1018 10.14 -5.78 -19.37
C PRO A 1018 11.09 -6.93 -19.66
N TYR A 1019 10.76 -7.76 -20.65
CA TYR A 1019 11.62 -8.85 -21.14
C TYR A 1019 11.85 -8.76 -22.66
N PRO A 1020 12.94 -9.35 -23.19
CA PRO A 1020 13.23 -9.31 -24.62
C PRO A 1020 12.17 -10.02 -25.46
N ASP A 1021 11.60 -9.32 -26.44
CA ASP A 1021 10.76 -9.89 -27.49
C ASP A 1021 10.94 -9.09 -28.80
N PRO A 1022 11.03 -9.76 -29.98
CA PRO A 1022 11.14 -9.09 -31.28
C PRO A 1022 9.99 -8.15 -31.65
N LEU A 1023 8.81 -8.27 -31.03
CA LEU A 1023 7.69 -7.37 -31.25
C LEU A 1023 7.80 -6.07 -30.43
N ARG A 1024 8.81 -5.86 -29.59
CA ARG A 1024 8.93 -4.63 -28.81
C ARG A 1024 9.32 -3.42 -29.66
N ALA A 1025 8.77 -2.26 -29.30
CA ALA A 1025 9.14 -0.96 -29.86
C ALA A 1025 10.61 -0.61 -29.56
N SER A 1026 11.06 -0.95 -28.36
CA SER A 1026 12.42 -0.68 -27.87
C SER A 1026 13.00 -1.92 -27.18
N ARG A 1027 14.32 -2.08 -27.26
CA ARG A 1027 15.01 -3.13 -26.48
C ARG A 1027 14.77 -2.85 -24.99
N PRO A 1028 14.43 -3.86 -24.18
CA PRO A 1028 14.33 -3.65 -22.74
C PRO A 1028 15.68 -3.16 -22.23
N ALA A 1029 15.69 -2.04 -21.52
CA ALA A 1029 16.86 -1.67 -20.76
C ALA A 1029 17.14 -2.78 -19.72
N PRO A 1030 18.41 -3.03 -19.36
CA PRO A 1030 18.68 -3.90 -18.22
C PRO A 1030 17.88 -3.39 -17.01
N ALA A 1031 17.30 -4.32 -16.24
CA ALA A 1031 16.70 -3.97 -14.95
C ALA A 1031 17.75 -3.18 -14.17
N MET A 1032 17.54 -1.87 -14.01
CA MET A 1032 18.44 -1.05 -13.22
C MET A 1032 18.41 -1.67 -11.82
N PRO A 1033 19.54 -2.16 -11.30
CA PRO A 1033 19.64 -2.36 -9.86
C PRO A 1033 19.24 -1.01 -9.27
N ALA A 1034 18.31 -0.98 -8.32
CA ALA A 1034 17.94 0.27 -7.67
C ALA A 1034 19.22 0.79 -7.03
N ALA A 1035 19.95 1.66 -7.74
CA ALA A 1035 21.17 2.24 -7.24
C ALA A 1035 20.74 3.01 -6.01
N MET A 1036 21.09 2.47 -4.84
CA MET A 1036 20.89 3.16 -3.58
C MET A 1036 21.59 4.50 -3.75
N PRO A 1037 20.88 5.65 -3.75
CA PRO A 1037 21.56 6.92 -3.64
C PRO A 1037 22.42 6.79 -2.37
N GLY A 1038 23.73 7.07 -2.48
CA GLY A 1038 24.61 7.07 -1.33
C GLY A 1038 23.92 7.83 -0.20
N ALA A 1039 23.84 7.21 0.99
CA ALA A 1039 23.21 7.78 2.17
C ALA A 1039 23.42 9.29 2.18
N ARG A 1040 22.32 10.06 2.19
CA ARG A 1040 22.33 11.54 2.12
C ARG A 1040 23.41 12.10 3.04
N ALA A 1041 24.59 12.36 2.49
CA ALA A 1041 25.61 13.17 3.14
C ALA A 1041 25.05 14.59 3.17
N GLY A 1042 25.04 15.18 4.36
CA GLY A 1042 24.31 16.40 4.68
C GLY A 1042 24.48 17.51 3.65
N ALA A 1043 23.36 17.94 3.08
CA ALA A 1043 23.22 19.34 2.68
C ALA A 1043 23.01 20.12 3.98
N GLY A 1044 24.09 20.74 4.47
CA GLY A 1044 23.97 21.79 5.47
C GLY A 1044 23.06 22.92 4.95
N PRO A 1045 22.44 23.70 5.85
CA PRO A 1045 21.61 24.82 5.43
C PRO A 1045 22.48 25.82 4.66
N ALA A 1046 22.14 26.07 3.40
CA ALA A 1046 22.61 27.26 2.71
C ALA A 1046 21.87 28.45 3.34
N GLY A 1047 22.65 29.34 3.97
CA GLY A 1047 22.16 30.60 4.51
C GLY A 1047 21.90 31.65 3.44
#